data_AF-A0A2R6A9P4-F1
#
_entry.id   AF-A0A2R6A9P4-F1
#
_cell.length_a   1.000
_cell.length_b   1.000
_cell.length_c   1.000
_cell.angle_alpha   90.00
_cell.angle_beta   90.00
_cell.angle_gamma   90.00
#
_symmetry.space_group_name_H-M   'P 1'
#
loop_
_entity.id
_entity.type
_entity.pdbx_description
1 polymer ?
#
loop_
_entity_poly.entity_id
_entity_poly.type
_entity_poly.pdbx_seq_one_letter_code
_entity_poly.pdbx_strand_id
1 'polypeptide(L)'
;MTIRNDLLTDKIDQALKQRDKVVAIRTSLKRLRENRRRALLELTNFEKLRELAKQIKDKNTKNLKTNIETFTRALEKQGGKVHFASSAEEACRLVYQIVSAKDVKLVVKSKSMTTEELKLNEYLERMGITVVDTDLGERVLQLARDKPAHIVAPAIHYTRRDFAQIISKNEGVWVESDPEKITQSIRLLLRKRFLSAQAAISGANFLIARSGSVVLVTNEGNGRLGPSVPPLYIVVAGVEKIVQNEEDAALLLELLARSATGQSLTVYTTFTTGPQRMADGSLQELHVVLVDNGRMRARETELGVALWCIRCGACLNTCPTFNVLGGHVFGGVYPGPMGVLWSAIIEGYDNANNFSDLCISCGLCSSVCPTKIPIAETIMLVKSKGKNRRGKRLSEKILASVGGIERFASKEPKIWNTLVSTKFTKSVMDLIGLDPRRTPPKVEKEFEPSAKELTGFVYFSDIYARYNEPKIAYELEKIFKEVGLSVYYPIEQTEAGMPYLSYGMIEKARKCARKNVQVLLKYVSSGCKIVTTEPTALYLLRHVYPFLLKSREADFVAQNSYSVAQIVYSLVKERNLSVYPKFSQKRVFYHVPCHARALGEEYYLPLLKLAGYEVVTSDVTCCGIAGTFGYKKGALGYELSMVVGEELFEQMAKFGEGIYSTDSSVCSIQIKGALKKSCFHPLFLFGVG
;
A
#
# COMPACT_ATOMS: atom_id res chain seq x y z
N MET A 1 -19.91 21.35 -2.02
CA MET A 1 -18.67 20.66 -1.58
C MET A 1 -18.89 19.75 -0.36
N THR A 2 -19.95 19.99 0.41
CA THR A 2 -20.44 19.19 1.56
C THR A 2 -20.89 17.78 1.15
N ILE A 3 -21.78 17.67 0.16
CA ILE A 3 -22.45 16.42 -0.27
C ILE A 3 -21.53 15.22 -0.60
N ARG A 4 -20.27 15.44 -1.05
CA ARG A 4 -19.37 14.36 -1.51
C ARG A 4 -18.50 13.72 -0.42
N ASN A 5 -18.09 14.51 0.58
CA ASN A 5 -17.40 13.92 1.74
C ASN A 5 -18.37 13.09 2.58
N ASP A 6 -19.66 13.43 2.52
CA ASP A 6 -20.73 12.69 3.19
C ASP A 6 -20.80 11.27 2.61
N LEU A 7 -20.79 11.11 1.27
CA LEU A 7 -20.81 9.78 0.62
C LEU A 7 -19.63 8.86 0.99
N LEU A 8 -18.39 9.36 1.07
CA LEU A 8 -17.25 8.53 1.50
C LEU A 8 -17.37 8.20 2.99
N THR A 9 -17.75 9.18 3.81
CA THR A 9 -17.90 9.01 5.27
C THR A 9 -19.01 7.99 5.58
N ASP A 10 -20.12 8.03 4.85
CA ASP A 10 -21.22 7.07 4.96
C ASP A 10 -20.78 5.65 4.59
N LYS A 11 -20.01 5.51 3.50
CA LYS A 11 -19.44 4.21 3.11
C LYS A 11 -18.50 3.66 4.18
N ILE A 12 -17.68 4.51 4.79
CA ILE A 12 -16.79 4.12 5.88
C ILE A 12 -17.64 3.67 7.07
N ASP A 13 -18.62 4.48 7.49
CA ASP A 13 -19.48 4.17 8.64
C ASP A 13 -20.23 2.84 8.46
N GLN A 14 -20.82 2.62 7.27
CA GLN A 14 -21.46 1.35 6.91
C GLN A 14 -20.49 0.17 6.95
N ALA A 15 -19.25 0.34 6.46
CA ALA A 15 -18.24 -0.70 6.50
C ALA A 15 -17.78 -1.01 7.93
N LEU A 16 -17.60 0.02 8.78
CA LEU A 16 -17.21 -0.15 10.19
C LEU A 16 -18.30 -0.88 11.01
N LYS A 17 -19.57 -0.71 10.66
CA LYS A 17 -20.70 -1.44 11.27
C LYS A 17 -20.72 -2.93 10.90
N GLN A 18 -20.14 -3.33 9.77
CA GLN A 18 -20.12 -4.72 9.30
C GLN A 18 -18.94 -5.51 9.90
N ARG A 19 -18.96 -5.68 11.23
CA ARG A 19 -17.84 -6.28 11.99
C ARG A 19 -17.39 -7.65 11.49
N ASP A 20 -18.32 -8.54 11.11
CA ASP A 20 -17.98 -9.86 10.58
C ASP A 20 -17.17 -9.79 9.28
N LYS A 21 -17.49 -8.83 8.39
CA LYS A 21 -16.71 -8.62 7.16
C LYS A 21 -15.33 -8.05 7.47
N VAL A 22 -15.22 -7.14 8.43
CA VAL A 22 -13.92 -6.62 8.89
C VAL A 22 -13.03 -7.77 9.36
N VAL A 23 -13.57 -8.68 10.18
CA VAL A 23 -12.85 -9.87 10.67
C VAL A 23 -12.45 -10.80 9.52
N ALA A 24 -13.36 -11.08 8.57
CA ALA A 24 -13.09 -11.92 7.42
C ALA A 24 -11.96 -11.37 6.53
N ILE A 25 -11.99 -10.05 6.26
CA ILE A 25 -10.97 -9.34 5.48
C ILE A 25 -9.62 -9.41 6.22
N ARG A 26 -9.57 -9.02 7.50
CA ARG A 26 -8.34 -9.05 8.32
C ARG A 26 -7.69 -10.43 8.31
N THR A 27 -8.47 -11.47 8.60
CA THR A 27 -8.00 -12.86 8.68
C THR A 27 -7.43 -13.31 7.34
N SER A 28 -8.16 -13.06 6.24
CA SER A 28 -7.73 -13.45 4.90
C SER A 28 -6.46 -12.73 4.47
N LEU A 29 -6.37 -11.42 4.71
CA LEU A 29 -5.19 -10.63 4.35
C LEU A 29 -3.97 -10.96 5.23
N LYS A 30 -4.17 -11.27 6.52
CA LYS A 30 -3.11 -11.76 7.41
C LYS A 30 -2.49 -13.04 6.87
N ARG A 31 -3.30 -14.02 6.49
CA ARG A 31 -2.84 -15.26 5.85
C ARG A 31 -2.01 -14.99 4.59
N LEU A 32 -2.45 -14.07 3.72
CA LEU A 32 -1.68 -13.71 2.51
C LEU A 32 -0.34 -13.05 2.84
N ARG A 33 -0.29 -12.18 3.87
CA ARG A 33 0.98 -11.58 4.35
C ARG A 33 1.94 -12.63 4.87
N GLU A 34 1.46 -13.58 5.67
CA GLU A 34 2.28 -14.66 6.25
C GLU A 34 2.80 -15.62 5.18
N ASN A 35 1.95 -16.01 4.23
CA ASN A 35 2.36 -16.84 3.09
C ASN A 35 3.45 -16.15 2.27
N ARG A 36 3.25 -14.87 1.92
CA ARG A 36 4.27 -14.06 1.25
C ARG A 36 5.56 -14.06 2.05
N ARG A 37 5.51 -13.76 3.36
CA ARG A 37 6.71 -13.71 4.21
C ARG A 37 7.50 -15.00 4.14
N ARG A 38 6.84 -16.16 4.24
CA ARG A 38 7.48 -17.47 4.12
C ARG A 38 8.11 -17.69 2.75
N ALA A 39 7.36 -17.43 1.68
CA ALA A 39 7.83 -17.64 0.31
C ALA A 39 9.02 -16.74 -0.08
N LEU A 40 9.13 -15.56 0.54
CA LEU A 40 10.28 -14.67 0.32
C LEU A 40 11.55 -15.13 1.04
N LEU A 41 11.44 -15.92 2.12
CA LEU A 41 12.61 -16.49 2.81
C LEU A 41 13.32 -17.56 1.98
N GLU A 42 12.64 -18.14 0.99
CA GLU A 42 13.22 -19.09 0.05
C GLU A 42 14.13 -18.41 -1.00
N LEU A 43 14.08 -17.08 -1.12
CA LEU A 43 14.87 -16.33 -2.10
C LEU A 43 16.18 -15.82 -1.46
N THR A 44 17.32 -16.26 -2.00
CA THR A 44 18.64 -15.85 -1.52
C THR A 44 19.00 -14.39 -1.84
N ASN A 45 18.27 -13.71 -2.74
CA ASN A 45 18.59 -12.34 -3.19
C ASN A 45 17.36 -11.49 -3.53
N PHE A 46 16.31 -11.52 -2.69
CA PHE A 46 15.04 -10.83 -2.98
C PHE A 46 15.18 -9.34 -3.34
N GLU A 47 16.01 -8.56 -2.63
CA GLU A 47 16.19 -7.13 -2.93
C GLU A 47 16.84 -6.86 -4.29
N LYS A 48 17.75 -7.74 -4.73
CA LYS A 48 18.35 -7.67 -6.07
C LYS A 48 17.30 -7.96 -7.14
N LEU A 49 16.46 -8.98 -6.94
CA LEU A 49 15.35 -9.30 -7.84
C LEU A 49 14.36 -8.13 -7.95
N ARG A 50 14.06 -7.44 -6.85
CA ARG A 50 13.21 -6.23 -6.87
C ARG A 50 13.82 -5.10 -7.67
N GLU A 51 15.15 -4.89 -7.59
CA GLU A 51 15.82 -3.86 -8.38
C GLU A 51 15.81 -4.20 -9.88
N LEU A 52 16.08 -5.45 -10.24
CA LEU A 52 15.96 -5.93 -11.61
C LEU A 52 14.53 -5.75 -12.15
N ALA A 53 13.52 -6.13 -11.35
CA ALA A 53 12.12 -5.96 -11.74
C ALA A 53 11.73 -4.49 -11.95
N LYS A 54 12.23 -3.58 -11.11
CA LYS A 54 12.08 -2.13 -11.29
C LYS A 54 12.72 -1.68 -12.60
N GLN A 55 13.96 -2.09 -12.88
CA GLN A 55 14.67 -1.74 -14.11
C GLN A 55 13.94 -2.26 -15.36
N ILE A 56 13.48 -3.50 -15.34
CA ILE A 56 12.67 -4.12 -16.41
C ILE A 56 11.41 -3.29 -16.67
N LYS A 57 10.64 -2.98 -15.61
CA LYS A 57 9.39 -2.23 -15.78
C LYS A 57 9.62 -0.79 -16.20
N ASP A 58 10.65 -0.11 -15.70
CA ASP A 58 11.02 1.24 -16.13
C ASP A 58 11.43 1.27 -17.61
N LYS A 59 12.31 0.34 -18.02
CA LYS A 59 12.72 0.18 -19.43
C LYS A 59 11.52 -0.10 -20.34
N ASN A 60 10.63 -1.01 -19.94
CA ASN A 60 9.44 -1.37 -20.71
C ASN A 60 8.45 -0.21 -20.82
N THR A 61 8.28 0.56 -19.76
CA THR A 61 7.46 1.78 -19.80
C THR A 61 8.07 2.82 -20.75
N LYS A 62 9.38 3.10 -20.67
CA LYS A 62 10.05 4.05 -21.57
C LYS A 62 9.99 3.63 -23.05
N ASN A 63 10.17 2.35 -23.34
CA ASN A 63 10.16 1.79 -24.70
C ASN A 63 8.79 1.29 -25.17
N LEU A 64 7.71 1.69 -24.49
CA LEU A 64 6.38 1.10 -24.69
C LEU A 64 5.89 1.13 -26.14
N LYS A 65 6.10 2.24 -26.87
CA LYS A 65 5.71 2.36 -28.29
C LYS A 65 6.41 1.29 -29.16
N THR A 66 7.73 1.18 -29.05
CA THR A 66 8.53 0.18 -29.78
C THR A 66 8.17 -1.25 -29.37
N ASN A 67 7.88 -1.47 -28.09
CA ASN A 67 7.43 -2.76 -27.59
C ASN A 67 6.06 -3.16 -28.17
N ILE A 68 5.12 -2.21 -28.33
CA ILE A 68 3.84 -2.43 -29.01
C ILE A 68 4.07 -2.82 -30.47
N GLU A 69 4.86 -2.06 -31.22
CA GLU A 69 5.16 -2.34 -32.64
C GLU A 69 5.85 -3.71 -32.82
N THR A 70 6.71 -4.10 -31.89
CA THR A 70 7.40 -5.40 -31.93
C THR A 70 6.44 -6.55 -31.59
N PHE A 71 5.60 -6.39 -30.56
CA PHE A 71 4.56 -7.35 -30.21
C PHE A 71 3.58 -7.57 -31.36
N THR A 72 3.11 -6.48 -31.98
CA THR A 72 2.16 -6.54 -33.11
C THR A 72 2.73 -7.35 -34.26
N ARG A 73 3.93 -7.01 -34.74
CA ARG A 73 4.59 -7.76 -35.83
C ARG A 73 4.80 -9.23 -35.49
N ALA A 74 5.22 -9.52 -34.25
CA ALA A 74 5.47 -10.89 -33.82
C ALA A 74 4.19 -11.74 -33.77
N LEU A 75 3.08 -11.18 -33.26
CA LEU A 75 1.80 -11.88 -33.21
C LEU A 75 1.17 -12.05 -34.61
N GLU A 76 1.20 -11.01 -35.44
CA GLU A 76 0.63 -11.06 -36.79
C GLU A 76 1.37 -12.06 -37.69
N LYS A 77 2.69 -12.18 -37.53
CA LYS A 77 3.48 -13.22 -38.20
C LYS A 77 3.02 -14.64 -37.86
N GLN A 78 2.44 -14.85 -36.67
CA GLN A 78 1.87 -16.13 -36.23
C GLN A 78 0.41 -16.31 -36.65
N GLY A 79 -0.21 -15.31 -37.30
CA GLY A 79 -1.61 -15.37 -37.75
C GLY A 79 -2.64 -14.82 -36.74
N GLY A 80 -2.19 -14.17 -35.66
CA GLY A 80 -3.09 -13.40 -34.78
C GLY A 80 -3.37 -12.00 -35.33
N LYS A 81 -4.39 -11.32 -34.81
CA LYS A 81 -4.76 -9.95 -35.21
C LYS A 81 -4.63 -9.00 -34.02
N VAL A 82 -3.93 -7.87 -34.17
CA VAL A 82 -3.83 -6.85 -33.11
C VAL A 82 -4.70 -5.64 -33.41
N HIS A 83 -5.42 -5.19 -32.40
CA HIS A 83 -6.27 -4.00 -32.43
C HIS A 83 -5.79 -3.05 -31.35
N PHE A 84 -5.85 -1.75 -31.62
CA PHE A 84 -5.50 -0.72 -30.64
C PHE A 84 -6.72 0.11 -30.27
N ALA A 85 -6.93 0.32 -28.97
CA ALA A 85 -8.01 1.13 -28.44
C ALA A 85 -7.44 2.27 -27.57
N SER A 86 -7.75 3.50 -27.93
CA SER A 86 -7.34 4.70 -27.20
C SER A 86 -8.13 4.88 -25.89
N SER A 87 -9.37 4.39 -25.84
CA SER A 87 -10.31 4.59 -24.74
C SER A 87 -11.07 3.32 -24.36
N ALA A 88 -11.75 3.36 -23.20
CA ALA A 88 -12.61 2.27 -22.76
C ALA A 88 -13.77 1.97 -23.72
N GLU A 89 -14.40 3.02 -24.24
CA GLU A 89 -15.52 2.90 -25.19
C GLU A 89 -15.08 2.28 -26.51
N GLU A 90 -13.93 2.70 -27.03
CA GLU A 90 -13.37 2.15 -28.26
C GLU A 90 -13.02 0.66 -28.12
N ALA A 91 -12.43 0.27 -26.98
CA ALA A 91 -12.11 -1.13 -26.70
C ALA A 91 -13.39 -1.99 -26.66
N CYS A 92 -14.44 -1.54 -25.98
CA CYS A 92 -15.73 -2.23 -25.94
C CYS A 92 -16.35 -2.37 -27.33
N ARG A 93 -16.33 -1.30 -28.14
CA ARG A 93 -16.83 -1.30 -29.52
C ARG A 93 -16.07 -2.30 -30.40
N LEU A 94 -14.74 -2.32 -30.33
CA LEU A 94 -13.90 -3.25 -31.10
C LEU A 94 -14.19 -4.70 -30.71
N VAL A 95 -14.25 -5.00 -29.42
CA VAL A 95 -14.60 -6.35 -28.95
C VAL A 95 -15.98 -6.75 -29.46
N TYR A 96 -16.98 -5.86 -29.34
CA TYR A 96 -18.32 -6.10 -29.84
C TYR A 96 -18.35 -6.38 -31.35
N GLN A 97 -17.63 -5.59 -32.16
CA GLN A 97 -17.54 -5.80 -33.61
C GLN A 97 -16.97 -7.17 -33.96
N ILE A 98 -15.96 -7.63 -33.23
CA ILE A 98 -15.34 -8.95 -33.45
C ILE A 98 -16.35 -10.07 -33.15
N VAL A 99 -17.05 -10.00 -32.02
CA VAL A 99 -18.02 -11.04 -31.62
C VAL A 99 -19.29 -11.00 -32.47
N SER A 100 -19.77 -9.82 -32.85
CA SER A 100 -20.98 -9.66 -33.67
C SER A 100 -20.75 -10.14 -35.11
N ALA A 101 -19.55 -9.95 -35.67
CA ALA A 101 -19.21 -10.42 -37.01
C ALA A 101 -19.22 -11.96 -37.15
N LYS A 102 -19.34 -12.69 -36.03
CA LYS A 102 -19.38 -14.15 -35.97
C LYS A 102 -20.67 -14.68 -35.33
N ASP A 103 -21.68 -13.83 -35.19
CA ASP A 103 -22.97 -14.16 -34.57
C ASP A 103 -22.83 -14.85 -33.20
N VAL A 104 -21.82 -14.45 -32.42
CA VAL A 104 -21.56 -14.99 -31.08
C VAL A 104 -22.68 -14.58 -30.14
N LYS A 105 -23.30 -15.57 -29.49
CA LYS A 105 -24.33 -15.37 -28.46
C LYS A 105 -23.83 -15.67 -27.05
N LEU A 106 -22.81 -16.53 -26.93
CA LEU A 106 -22.24 -16.94 -25.65
C LEU A 106 -20.72 -16.76 -25.64
N VAL A 107 -20.26 -15.99 -24.66
CA VAL A 107 -18.85 -15.74 -24.37
C VAL A 107 -18.50 -16.29 -22.99
N VAL A 108 -17.41 -17.05 -22.90
CA VAL A 108 -16.77 -17.36 -21.61
C VAL A 108 -15.64 -16.37 -21.35
N LYS A 109 -15.61 -15.77 -20.17
CA LYS A 109 -14.60 -14.75 -19.81
C LYS A 109 -13.71 -15.25 -18.66
N SER A 110 -12.40 -15.17 -18.85
CA SER A 110 -11.43 -15.27 -17.75
C SER A 110 -11.30 -13.93 -17.04
N LYS A 111 -11.03 -13.99 -15.74
CA LYS A 111 -10.75 -12.83 -14.91
C LYS A 111 -9.75 -11.87 -15.54
N SER A 112 -10.13 -10.59 -15.58
CA SER A 112 -9.26 -9.53 -16.09
C SER A 112 -9.67 -8.17 -15.55
N MET A 113 -8.76 -7.56 -14.78
CA MET A 113 -8.92 -6.18 -14.31
C MET A 113 -9.10 -5.18 -15.46
N THR A 114 -8.49 -5.45 -16.63
CA THR A 114 -8.70 -4.60 -17.81
C THR A 114 -10.13 -4.71 -18.29
N THR A 115 -10.73 -5.90 -18.37
CA THR A 115 -12.15 -6.01 -18.80
C THR A 115 -13.12 -5.38 -17.79
N GLU A 116 -12.81 -5.45 -16.50
CA GLU A 116 -13.57 -4.75 -15.45
C GLU A 116 -13.45 -3.22 -15.58
N GLU A 117 -12.25 -2.71 -15.90
CA GLU A 117 -11.99 -1.28 -16.16
C GLU A 117 -12.85 -0.75 -17.30
N LEU A 118 -13.09 -1.56 -18.33
CA LEU A 118 -13.93 -1.20 -19.48
C LEU A 118 -15.43 -1.39 -19.22
N LYS A 119 -15.80 -2.07 -18.13
CA LYS A 119 -17.15 -2.60 -17.89
C LYS A 119 -17.65 -3.44 -19.07
N LEU A 120 -16.77 -4.31 -19.59
CA LEU A 120 -17.00 -5.05 -20.82
C LEU A 120 -18.21 -5.99 -20.72
N ASN A 121 -18.41 -6.66 -19.57
CA ASN A 121 -19.55 -7.55 -19.36
C ASN A 121 -20.87 -6.76 -19.53
N GLU A 122 -21.04 -5.66 -18.80
CA GLU A 122 -22.21 -4.78 -18.90
C GLU A 122 -22.44 -4.28 -20.33
N TYR A 123 -21.36 -3.97 -21.07
CA TYR A 123 -21.45 -3.54 -22.45
C TYR A 123 -21.97 -4.64 -23.38
N LEU A 124 -21.39 -5.85 -23.32
CA LEU A 124 -21.77 -6.97 -24.18
C LEU A 124 -23.17 -7.50 -23.84
N GLU A 125 -23.54 -7.54 -22.56
CA GLU A 125 -24.87 -7.96 -22.10
C GLU A 125 -25.97 -7.03 -22.62
N ARG A 126 -25.73 -5.69 -22.64
CA ARG A 126 -26.66 -4.73 -23.26
C ARG A 126 -26.83 -4.93 -24.76
N MET A 127 -25.83 -5.52 -25.42
CA MET A 127 -25.89 -5.85 -26.85
C MET A 127 -26.45 -7.27 -27.11
N GLY A 128 -27.00 -7.93 -26.09
CA GLY A 128 -27.65 -9.24 -26.22
C GLY A 128 -26.68 -10.43 -26.22
N ILE A 129 -25.44 -10.24 -25.76
CA ILE A 129 -24.44 -11.31 -25.67
C ILE A 129 -24.38 -11.80 -24.22
N THR A 130 -24.53 -13.11 -24.02
CA THR A 130 -24.38 -13.72 -22.71
C THR A 130 -22.90 -13.86 -22.38
N VAL A 131 -22.45 -13.26 -21.27
CA VAL A 131 -21.07 -13.38 -20.78
C VAL A 131 -21.07 -14.22 -19.50
N VAL A 132 -20.22 -15.25 -19.44
CA VAL A 132 -20.08 -16.11 -18.26
C VAL A 132 -18.66 -16.03 -17.72
N ASP A 133 -18.51 -15.54 -16.50
CA ASP A 133 -17.22 -15.51 -15.81
C ASP A 133 -16.79 -16.93 -15.40
N THR A 134 -15.50 -17.21 -15.59
CA THR A 134 -14.93 -18.57 -15.44
C THR A 134 -14.00 -18.70 -14.24
N ASP A 135 -13.59 -17.58 -13.65
CA ASP A 135 -12.94 -17.54 -12.34
C ASP A 135 -13.99 -17.82 -11.26
N LEU A 136 -13.65 -18.68 -10.29
CA LEU A 136 -14.58 -19.09 -9.23
C LEU A 136 -15.12 -17.88 -8.45
N GLY A 137 -14.24 -16.97 -8.06
CA GLY A 137 -14.62 -15.80 -7.29
C GLY A 137 -15.43 -14.81 -8.11
N GLU A 138 -15.04 -14.53 -9.36
CA GLU A 138 -15.82 -13.65 -10.24
C GLU A 138 -17.18 -14.25 -10.60
N ARG A 139 -17.27 -15.56 -10.82
CA ARG A 139 -18.55 -16.23 -11.09
C ARG A 139 -19.51 -16.09 -9.91
N VAL A 140 -19.02 -16.27 -8.68
CA VAL A 140 -19.83 -16.07 -7.48
C VAL A 140 -20.29 -14.62 -7.35
N LEU A 141 -19.42 -13.66 -7.64
CA LEU A 141 -19.79 -12.24 -7.66
C LEU A 141 -20.82 -11.92 -8.74
N GLN A 142 -20.68 -12.49 -9.94
CA GLN A 142 -21.62 -12.34 -11.04
C GLN A 142 -23.01 -12.85 -10.65
N LEU A 143 -23.08 -14.04 -10.03
CA LEU A 143 -24.32 -14.62 -9.50
C LEU A 143 -24.94 -13.80 -8.37
N ALA A 144 -24.10 -13.17 -7.55
CA ALA A 144 -24.54 -12.30 -6.45
C ALA A 144 -24.85 -10.86 -6.90
N ARG A 145 -24.55 -10.49 -8.16
CA ARG A 145 -24.56 -9.11 -8.67
C ARG A 145 -23.74 -8.15 -7.81
N ASP A 146 -22.59 -8.62 -7.33
CA ASP A 146 -21.65 -7.87 -6.50
C ASP A 146 -20.34 -7.58 -7.25
N LYS A 147 -19.51 -6.67 -6.74
CA LYS A 147 -18.25 -6.23 -7.35
C LYS A 147 -17.03 -6.85 -6.68
N PRO A 148 -15.91 -7.04 -7.40
CA PRO A 148 -14.66 -7.48 -6.80
C PRO A 148 -14.15 -6.52 -5.71
N ALA A 149 -13.78 -7.08 -4.56
CA ALA A 149 -13.19 -6.32 -3.45
C ALA A 149 -11.65 -6.40 -3.42
N HIS A 150 -11.02 -7.32 -4.16
CA HIS A 150 -9.57 -7.48 -4.15
C HIS A 150 -9.02 -8.10 -5.45
N ILE A 151 -7.83 -7.67 -5.89
CA ILE A 151 -7.27 -8.03 -7.20
C ILE A 151 -6.97 -9.52 -7.36
N VAL A 152 -6.46 -10.19 -6.32
CA VAL A 152 -6.14 -11.64 -6.36
C VAL A 152 -7.32 -12.50 -5.89
N ALA A 153 -7.93 -12.21 -4.75
CA ALA A 153 -9.14 -12.88 -4.23
C ALA A 153 -10.38 -11.98 -4.38
N PRO A 154 -11.11 -11.97 -5.50
CA PRO A 154 -12.13 -10.96 -5.80
C PRO A 154 -13.30 -10.96 -4.80
N ALA A 155 -13.66 -12.13 -4.28
CA ALA A 155 -14.74 -12.33 -3.30
C ALA A 155 -14.22 -12.46 -1.86
N ILE A 156 -13.13 -11.77 -1.49
CA ILE A 156 -12.47 -11.90 -0.16
C ILE A 156 -13.38 -11.59 1.03
N HIS A 157 -14.46 -10.84 0.81
CA HIS A 157 -15.45 -10.48 1.83
C HIS A 157 -16.54 -11.53 2.06
N TYR A 158 -16.58 -12.59 1.24
CA TYR A 158 -17.51 -13.71 1.40
C TYR A 158 -16.86 -14.89 2.11
N THR A 159 -17.62 -15.52 2.98
CA THR A 159 -17.25 -16.76 3.67
C THR A 159 -17.55 -17.99 2.80
N ARG A 160 -17.02 -19.14 3.19
CA ARG A 160 -17.36 -20.42 2.54
C ARG A 160 -18.85 -20.75 2.58
N ARG A 161 -19.57 -20.27 3.60
CA ARG A 161 -21.03 -20.46 3.72
C ARG A 161 -21.77 -19.62 2.69
N ASP A 162 -21.34 -18.38 2.50
CA ASP A 162 -21.92 -17.48 1.50
C ASP A 162 -21.76 -18.07 0.09
N PHE A 163 -20.57 -18.60 -0.24
CA PHE A 163 -20.31 -19.27 -1.53
C PHE A 163 -21.30 -20.41 -1.79
N ALA A 164 -21.44 -21.34 -0.84
CA ALA A 164 -22.34 -22.47 -0.96
C ALA A 164 -23.80 -22.03 -1.14
N GLN A 165 -24.25 -21.03 -0.39
CA GLN A 165 -25.62 -20.49 -0.48
C GLN A 165 -25.89 -19.80 -1.82
N ILE A 166 -24.96 -18.95 -2.29
CA ILE A 166 -25.09 -18.22 -3.56
C ILE A 166 -25.20 -19.21 -4.73
N ILE A 167 -24.32 -20.21 -4.76
CA ILE A 167 -24.34 -21.23 -5.81
C ILE A 167 -25.63 -22.04 -5.71
N SER A 168 -26.00 -22.49 -4.51
CA SER A 168 -27.18 -23.35 -4.35
C SER A 168 -28.46 -22.67 -4.80
N LYS A 169 -28.62 -21.40 -4.44
CA LYS A 169 -29.79 -20.59 -4.80
C LYS A 169 -29.89 -20.34 -6.30
N ASN A 170 -28.78 -20.01 -6.95
CA ASN A 170 -28.78 -19.64 -8.38
C ASN A 170 -28.86 -20.86 -9.31
N GLU A 171 -28.31 -21.99 -8.90
CA GLU A 171 -28.21 -23.19 -9.73
C GLU A 171 -29.25 -24.26 -9.39
N GLY A 172 -30.06 -24.04 -8.34
CA GLY A 172 -31.14 -24.95 -7.96
C GLY A 172 -30.67 -26.31 -7.42
N VAL A 173 -29.42 -26.39 -6.95
CA VAL A 173 -28.80 -27.62 -6.41
C VAL A 173 -28.21 -27.34 -5.03
N TRP A 174 -28.41 -28.23 -4.07
CA TRP A 174 -27.79 -28.06 -2.75
C TRP A 174 -26.28 -28.30 -2.83
N VAL A 175 -25.50 -27.32 -2.38
CA VAL A 175 -24.04 -27.40 -2.27
C VAL A 175 -23.64 -27.25 -0.81
N GLU A 176 -22.86 -28.21 -0.31
CA GLU A 176 -22.32 -28.17 1.04
C GLU A 176 -21.27 -27.04 1.17
N SER A 177 -21.13 -26.48 2.38
CA SER A 177 -20.11 -25.45 2.69
C SER A 177 -18.70 -26.03 2.87
N ASP A 178 -18.31 -26.89 1.93
CA ASP A 178 -16.99 -27.51 1.84
C ASP A 178 -16.26 -26.99 0.59
N PRO A 179 -14.96 -26.59 0.68
CA PRO A 179 -14.22 -26.08 -0.47
C PRO A 179 -14.20 -27.00 -1.68
N GLU A 180 -14.01 -28.31 -1.48
CA GLU A 180 -13.91 -29.27 -2.59
C GLU A 180 -15.27 -29.42 -3.26
N LYS A 181 -16.35 -29.52 -2.48
CA LYS A 181 -17.73 -29.59 -3.00
C LYS A 181 -18.11 -28.33 -3.77
N ILE A 182 -17.79 -27.15 -3.25
CA ILE A 182 -18.04 -25.86 -3.92
C ILE A 182 -17.32 -25.82 -5.28
N THR A 183 -16.03 -26.14 -5.30
CA THR A 183 -15.22 -26.13 -6.53
C THR A 183 -15.71 -27.19 -7.53
N GLN A 184 -16.08 -28.39 -7.07
CA GLN A 184 -16.60 -29.45 -7.91
C GLN A 184 -17.90 -29.04 -8.62
N SER A 185 -18.85 -28.45 -7.87
CA SER A 185 -20.13 -27.98 -8.41
C SER A 185 -19.94 -26.91 -9.49
N ILE A 186 -19.10 -25.91 -9.23
CA ILE A 186 -18.81 -24.86 -10.23
C ILE A 186 -18.08 -25.41 -11.44
N ARG A 187 -17.15 -26.37 -11.26
CA ARG A 187 -16.45 -27.00 -12.37
C ARG A 187 -17.40 -27.74 -13.31
N LEU A 188 -18.37 -28.47 -12.77
CA LEU A 188 -19.38 -29.17 -13.57
C LEU A 188 -20.23 -28.20 -14.39
N LEU A 189 -20.60 -27.07 -13.78
CA LEU A 189 -21.36 -26.02 -14.43
C LEU A 189 -20.58 -25.33 -15.56
N LEU A 190 -19.37 -24.88 -15.26
CA LEU A 190 -18.52 -24.16 -16.22
C LEU A 190 -18.13 -25.05 -17.40
N ARG A 191 -17.95 -26.36 -17.19
CA ARG A 191 -17.61 -27.29 -18.29
C ARG A 191 -18.62 -27.25 -19.42
N LYS A 192 -19.93 -27.27 -19.12
CA LYS A 192 -20.98 -27.16 -20.15
C LYS A 192 -20.87 -25.85 -20.91
N ARG A 193 -20.63 -24.74 -20.18
CA ARG A 193 -20.50 -23.40 -20.76
C ARG A 193 -19.30 -23.29 -21.71
N PHE A 194 -18.12 -23.79 -21.30
CA PHE A 194 -16.93 -23.83 -22.16
C PHE A 194 -17.16 -24.58 -23.46
N LEU A 195 -17.79 -25.76 -23.40
CA LEU A 195 -18.06 -26.58 -24.60
C LEU A 195 -19.08 -25.95 -25.54
N SER A 196 -20.01 -25.14 -25.01
CA SER A 196 -21.04 -24.44 -25.80
C SER A 196 -20.63 -23.04 -26.27
N ALA A 197 -19.53 -22.48 -25.76
CA ALA A 197 -19.16 -21.10 -26.02
C ALA A 197 -18.55 -20.94 -27.41
N GLN A 198 -19.00 -19.92 -28.14
CA GLN A 198 -18.48 -19.61 -29.48
C GLN A 198 -17.23 -18.71 -29.40
N ALA A 199 -17.05 -17.99 -28.29
CA ALA A 199 -15.88 -17.17 -28.06
C ALA A 199 -15.39 -17.22 -26.61
N ALA A 200 -14.07 -17.07 -26.44
CA ALA A 200 -13.42 -16.82 -25.17
C ALA A 200 -12.86 -15.40 -25.12
N ILE A 201 -13.04 -14.72 -23.99
CA ILE A 201 -12.36 -13.46 -23.68
C ILE A 201 -11.44 -13.67 -22.48
N SER A 202 -10.24 -13.11 -22.53
CA SER A 202 -9.33 -13.11 -21.38
C SER A 202 -8.56 -11.79 -21.26
N GLY A 203 -7.87 -11.61 -20.14
CA GLY A 203 -6.84 -10.59 -19.99
C GLY A 203 -5.45 -11.10 -20.35
N ALA A 204 -4.43 -10.40 -19.84
CA ALA A 204 -3.06 -10.90 -19.82
C ALA A 204 -2.36 -10.48 -18.53
N ASN A 205 -1.52 -11.37 -18.00
CA ASN A 205 -0.55 -11.02 -16.97
C ASN A 205 0.65 -10.31 -17.60
N PHE A 206 1.16 -10.86 -18.71
CA PHE A 206 2.20 -10.26 -19.54
C PHE A 206 1.92 -10.53 -21.03
N LEU A 207 2.39 -9.63 -21.87
CA LEU A 207 2.47 -9.81 -23.33
C LEU A 207 3.94 -9.72 -23.70
N ILE A 208 4.49 -10.72 -24.41
CA ILE A 208 5.92 -10.77 -24.71
C ILE A 208 6.17 -10.23 -26.11
N ALA A 209 6.83 -9.08 -26.21
CA ALA A 209 7.05 -8.39 -27.47
C ALA A 209 7.83 -9.23 -28.47
N ARG A 210 8.91 -9.90 -28.03
CA ARG A 210 9.80 -10.72 -28.90
C ARG A 210 9.06 -11.83 -29.63
N SER A 211 8.19 -12.56 -28.94
CA SER A 211 7.52 -13.76 -29.48
C SER A 211 6.06 -13.55 -29.86
N GLY A 212 5.46 -12.40 -29.51
CA GLY A 212 4.01 -12.20 -29.65
C GLY A 212 3.19 -13.04 -28.67
N SER A 213 3.81 -13.59 -27.61
CA SER A 213 3.15 -14.52 -26.70
C SER A 213 2.26 -13.82 -25.68
N VAL A 214 1.11 -14.43 -25.37
CA VAL A 214 0.19 -14.02 -24.31
C VAL A 214 0.44 -14.90 -23.09
N VAL A 215 0.69 -14.28 -21.93
CA VAL A 215 0.94 -15.00 -20.68
C VAL A 215 -0.22 -14.82 -19.72
N LEU A 216 -0.80 -15.95 -19.30
CA LEU A 216 -1.89 -16.04 -18.33
C LEU A 216 -1.48 -16.84 -17.12
N VAL A 217 -1.79 -16.34 -15.91
CA VAL A 217 -1.65 -17.10 -14.67
C VAL A 217 -3.01 -17.36 -14.01
N THR A 218 -3.24 -18.60 -13.57
CA THR A 218 -4.46 -18.99 -12.86
C THR A 218 -4.15 -20.04 -11.79
N ASN A 219 -5.04 -20.19 -10.80
CA ASN A 219 -4.94 -21.25 -9.78
C ASN A 219 -5.84 -22.44 -10.11
N GLU A 220 -6.92 -22.20 -10.84
CA GLU A 220 -7.98 -23.17 -11.15
C GLU A 220 -7.78 -23.84 -12.51
N GLY A 221 -6.89 -23.30 -13.36
CA GLY A 221 -6.60 -23.81 -14.70
C GLY A 221 -7.66 -23.46 -15.76
N ASN A 222 -8.83 -22.93 -15.35
CA ASN A 222 -9.93 -22.58 -16.25
C ASN A 222 -9.53 -21.57 -17.33
N GLY A 223 -8.59 -20.66 -17.03
CA GLY A 223 -8.11 -19.67 -17.99
C GLY A 223 -7.47 -20.29 -19.24
N ARG A 224 -6.90 -21.49 -19.15
CA ARG A 224 -6.34 -22.23 -20.30
C ARG A 224 -7.41 -22.75 -21.25
N LEU A 225 -8.64 -22.98 -20.76
CA LEU A 225 -9.73 -23.48 -21.61
C LEU A 225 -10.19 -22.42 -22.63
N GLY A 226 -9.99 -21.14 -22.34
CA GLY A 226 -10.23 -20.05 -23.29
C GLY A 226 -9.44 -20.20 -24.60
N PRO A 227 -8.10 -20.19 -24.58
CA PRO A 227 -7.29 -20.41 -25.78
C PRO A 227 -7.42 -21.83 -26.37
N SER A 228 -8.04 -22.80 -25.68
CA SER A 228 -8.05 -24.20 -26.13
C SER A 228 -9.39 -24.70 -26.68
N VAL A 229 -10.52 -24.07 -26.34
CA VAL A 229 -11.87 -24.66 -26.60
C VAL A 229 -12.73 -23.85 -27.58
N PRO A 230 -13.01 -22.55 -27.37
CA PRO A 230 -13.84 -21.81 -28.33
C PRO A 230 -13.06 -21.47 -29.60
N PRO A 231 -13.72 -21.44 -30.78
CA PRO A 231 -13.06 -21.15 -32.06
C PRO A 231 -12.59 -19.70 -32.21
N LEU A 232 -13.15 -18.77 -31.43
CA LEU A 232 -12.73 -17.37 -31.37
C LEU A 232 -12.13 -17.06 -29.99
N TYR A 233 -10.91 -16.52 -29.96
CA TYR A 233 -10.24 -16.11 -28.74
C TYR A 233 -9.81 -14.64 -28.81
N ILE A 234 -10.28 -13.86 -27.84
CA ILE A 234 -9.99 -12.42 -27.74
C ILE A 234 -9.24 -12.14 -26.43
N VAL A 235 -8.09 -11.51 -26.54
CA VAL A 235 -7.29 -11.02 -25.41
C VAL A 235 -7.48 -9.52 -25.29
N VAL A 236 -7.90 -9.04 -24.13
CA VAL A 236 -8.07 -7.60 -23.85
C VAL A 236 -7.09 -7.20 -22.75
N ALA A 237 -6.07 -6.43 -23.11
CA ALA A 237 -4.98 -6.10 -22.21
C ALA A 237 -4.53 -4.64 -22.35
N GLY A 238 -4.22 -4.02 -21.22
CA GLY A 238 -3.60 -2.71 -21.22
C GLY A 238 -2.18 -2.77 -21.82
N VAL A 239 -1.77 -1.73 -22.54
CA VAL A 239 -0.45 -1.68 -23.19
C VAL A 239 0.72 -1.86 -22.19
N GLU A 240 0.55 -1.46 -20.93
CA GLU A 240 1.58 -1.55 -19.88
C GLU A 240 1.97 -2.98 -19.49
N LYS A 241 1.19 -3.96 -19.96
CA LYS A 241 1.42 -5.40 -19.75
C LYS A 241 2.53 -5.95 -20.64
N ILE A 242 2.95 -5.21 -21.67
CA ILE A 242 4.00 -5.66 -22.59
C ILE A 242 5.36 -5.65 -21.89
N VAL A 243 6.09 -6.76 -22.03
CA VAL A 243 7.49 -6.94 -21.63
C VAL A 243 8.32 -7.32 -22.86
N GLN A 244 9.63 -7.10 -22.83
CA GLN A 244 10.45 -7.28 -24.02
C GLN A 244 10.61 -8.74 -24.44
N ASN A 245 10.88 -9.62 -23.47
CA ASN A 245 11.25 -11.01 -23.72
C ASN A 245 10.76 -11.95 -22.60
N GLU A 246 11.02 -13.23 -22.80
CA GLU A 246 10.65 -14.33 -21.92
C GLU A 246 11.37 -14.26 -20.58
N GLU A 247 12.63 -13.81 -20.56
CA GLU A 247 13.46 -13.69 -19.37
C GLU A 247 12.89 -12.61 -18.42
N ASP A 248 12.49 -11.47 -18.97
CA ASP A 248 11.76 -10.42 -18.24
C ASP A 248 10.45 -10.96 -17.65
N ALA A 249 9.69 -11.72 -18.46
CA ALA A 249 8.43 -12.31 -18.02
C ALA A 249 8.65 -13.32 -16.87
N ALA A 250 9.64 -14.19 -16.99
CA ALA A 250 9.96 -15.22 -16.00
C ALA A 250 10.32 -14.60 -14.63
N LEU A 251 11.17 -13.57 -14.62
CA LEU A 251 11.53 -12.86 -13.38
C LEU A 251 10.30 -12.19 -12.74
N LEU A 252 9.46 -11.55 -13.55
CA LEU A 252 8.24 -10.91 -13.03
C LEU A 252 7.19 -11.91 -12.55
N LEU A 253 7.08 -13.09 -13.17
CA LEU A 253 6.23 -14.20 -12.73
C LEU A 253 6.68 -14.77 -11.38
N GLU A 254 8.00 -14.93 -11.19
CA GLU A 254 8.59 -15.39 -9.94
C GLU A 254 8.23 -14.46 -8.77
N LEU A 255 8.30 -13.16 -9.01
CA LEU A 255 7.90 -12.14 -8.03
C LEU A 255 6.38 -12.06 -7.86
N LEU A 256 5.60 -12.25 -8.93
CA LEU A 256 4.14 -12.16 -8.91
C LEU A 256 3.53 -13.17 -7.93
N ALA A 257 3.84 -14.46 -8.10
CA ALA A 257 3.24 -15.54 -7.32
C ALA A 257 3.57 -15.42 -5.83
N ARG A 258 4.86 -15.23 -5.51
CA ARG A 258 5.33 -15.05 -4.12
C ARG A 258 4.72 -13.81 -3.48
N SER A 259 4.54 -12.76 -4.28
CA SER A 259 3.96 -11.51 -3.78
C SER A 259 2.47 -11.57 -3.52
N ALA A 260 1.75 -12.35 -4.32
CA ALA A 260 0.30 -12.41 -4.35
C ALA A 260 -0.26 -13.43 -3.35
N THR A 261 0.10 -14.70 -3.54
CA THR A 261 -0.46 -15.85 -2.80
C THR A 261 0.56 -16.51 -1.89
N GLY A 262 1.86 -16.18 -2.06
CA GLY A 262 2.96 -16.83 -1.37
C GLY A 262 3.29 -18.21 -1.93
N GLN A 263 2.97 -18.45 -3.21
CA GLN A 263 3.43 -19.62 -3.94
C GLN A 263 4.75 -19.32 -4.64
N SER A 264 5.61 -20.32 -4.85
CA SER A 264 6.85 -20.17 -5.63
C SER A 264 6.57 -19.78 -7.08
N LEU A 265 5.56 -20.41 -7.67
CA LEU A 265 4.94 -20.05 -8.95
C LEU A 265 3.43 -20.34 -8.85
N THR A 266 2.61 -19.71 -9.69
CA THR A 266 1.17 -20.04 -9.76
C THR A 266 0.97 -21.45 -10.30
N VAL A 267 -0.11 -22.12 -9.89
CA VAL A 267 -0.42 -23.52 -10.25
C VAL A 267 -0.42 -23.72 -11.76
N TYR A 268 -0.99 -22.76 -12.51
CA TYR A 268 -0.98 -22.75 -13.96
C TYR A 268 -0.39 -21.43 -14.47
N THR A 269 0.63 -21.55 -15.32
CA THR A 269 1.21 -20.45 -16.11
C THR A 269 1.14 -20.87 -17.57
N THR A 270 0.26 -20.24 -18.34
CA THR A 270 0.02 -20.59 -19.74
C THR A 270 0.66 -19.54 -20.64
N PHE A 271 1.50 -19.99 -21.56
CA PHE A 271 2.06 -19.17 -22.64
C PHE A 271 1.35 -19.59 -23.93
N THR A 272 0.63 -18.66 -24.55
CA THR A 272 -0.05 -18.86 -25.83
C THR A 272 0.65 -18.05 -26.89
N THR A 273 1.26 -18.73 -27.87
CA THR A 273 1.96 -18.10 -28.99
C THR A 273 1.18 -18.38 -30.27
N GLY A 274 0.43 -17.38 -30.73
CA GLY A 274 -0.41 -17.47 -31.94
C GLY A 274 -1.69 -18.31 -31.78
N PRO A 275 -2.50 -18.37 -32.87
CA PRO A 275 -3.65 -19.26 -33.04
C PRO A 275 -3.36 -20.71 -32.64
N GLN A 276 -4.29 -21.33 -31.90
CA GLN A 276 -4.21 -22.75 -31.56
C GLN A 276 -4.89 -23.62 -32.62
N ARG A 277 -4.37 -24.83 -32.85
CA ARG A 277 -5.04 -25.80 -33.71
C ARG A 277 -6.20 -26.45 -32.95
N MET A 278 -7.39 -26.38 -33.54
CA MET A 278 -8.63 -26.92 -33.02
C MET A 278 -8.74 -28.43 -33.29
N ALA A 279 -9.66 -29.10 -32.59
CA ALA A 279 -9.87 -30.55 -32.73
C ALA A 279 -10.34 -30.97 -34.13
N ASP A 280 -11.02 -30.08 -34.85
CA ASP A 280 -11.46 -30.26 -36.24
C ASP A 280 -10.37 -29.94 -37.28
N GLY A 281 -9.16 -29.61 -36.83
CA GLY A 281 -8.01 -29.27 -37.68
C GLY A 281 -7.95 -27.80 -38.12
N SER A 282 -9.00 -27.01 -37.85
CA SER A 282 -8.99 -25.56 -38.12
C SER A 282 -8.05 -24.81 -37.17
N LEU A 283 -7.71 -23.56 -37.53
CA LEU A 283 -7.00 -22.66 -36.62
C LEU A 283 -8.00 -21.76 -35.89
N GLN A 284 -7.81 -21.63 -34.58
CA GLN A 284 -8.55 -20.69 -33.76
C GLN A 284 -8.32 -19.24 -34.26
N GLU A 285 -9.38 -18.45 -34.35
CA GLU A 285 -9.22 -17.03 -34.64
C GLU A 285 -8.77 -16.27 -33.38
N LEU A 286 -7.59 -15.67 -33.43
CA LEU A 286 -6.97 -14.95 -32.30
C LEU A 286 -6.95 -13.44 -32.53
N HIS A 287 -7.57 -12.69 -31.61
CA HIS A 287 -7.51 -11.24 -31.56
C HIS A 287 -6.88 -10.75 -30.26
N VAL A 288 -6.03 -9.72 -30.32
CA VAL A 288 -5.51 -9.00 -29.15
C VAL A 288 -5.89 -7.54 -29.25
N VAL A 289 -6.72 -7.06 -28.31
CA VAL A 289 -7.10 -5.65 -28.16
C VAL A 289 -6.21 -5.00 -27.11
N LEU A 290 -5.27 -4.18 -27.57
CA LEU A 290 -4.37 -3.40 -26.74
C LEU A 290 -5.03 -2.08 -26.34
N VAL A 291 -5.13 -1.83 -25.03
CA VAL A 291 -5.86 -0.69 -24.48
C VAL A 291 -4.89 0.34 -23.89
N ASP A 292 -4.96 1.58 -24.38
CA ASP A 292 -4.28 2.72 -23.77
C ASP A 292 -5.08 3.23 -22.57
N ASN A 293 -6.25 3.83 -22.80
CA ASN A 293 -7.12 4.40 -21.76
C ASN A 293 -6.35 5.29 -20.74
N GLY A 294 -5.41 6.09 -21.24
CA GLY A 294 -4.62 7.04 -20.45
C GLY A 294 -3.23 6.55 -19.99
N ARG A 295 -2.83 5.31 -20.29
CA ARG A 295 -1.51 4.75 -19.97
C ARG A 295 -0.37 5.48 -20.68
N MET A 296 -0.51 5.77 -21.97
CA MET A 296 0.48 6.50 -22.77
C MET A 296 0.69 7.92 -22.23
N ARG A 297 -0.39 8.60 -21.80
CA ARG A 297 -0.31 9.89 -21.12
C ARG A 297 0.36 9.77 -19.76
N ALA A 298 -0.02 8.76 -18.96
CA ALA A 298 0.52 8.58 -17.61
C ALA A 298 2.04 8.37 -17.61
N ARG A 299 2.56 7.67 -18.63
CA ARG A 299 4.00 7.46 -18.85
C ARG A 299 4.83 8.75 -18.76
N GLU A 300 4.29 9.86 -19.28
CA GLU A 300 4.98 11.15 -19.36
C GLU A 300 4.83 11.99 -18.07
N THR A 301 4.31 11.40 -16.99
CA THR A 301 4.03 12.10 -15.73
C THR A 301 4.57 11.33 -14.53
N GLU A 302 4.41 11.88 -13.33
CA GLU A 302 4.78 11.19 -12.08
C GLU A 302 3.93 9.94 -11.81
N LEU A 303 2.82 9.75 -12.55
CA LEU A 303 2.01 8.54 -12.51
C LEU A 303 2.60 7.38 -13.35
N GLY A 304 3.64 7.62 -14.16
CA GLY A 304 4.25 6.60 -15.01
C GLY A 304 4.74 5.37 -14.24
N VAL A 305 5.16 5.55 -12.99
CA VAL A 305 5.55 4.45 -12.08
C VAL A 305 4.41 3.46 -11.79
N ALA A 306 3.14 3.87 -11.95
CA ALA A 306 1.99 2.98 -11.77
C ALA A 306 1.95 1.86 -12.83
N LEU A 307 2.51 2.13 -14.02
CA LEU A 307 2.60 1.19 -15.14
C LEU A 307 3.56 0.03 -14.85
N TRP A 308 4.37 0.14 -13.79
CA TRP A 308 5.25 -0.94 -13.34
C TRP A 308 4.50 -2.04 -12.58
N CYS A 309 3.22 -1.85 -12.28
CA CYS A 309 2.48 -2.74 -11.41
C CYS A 309 2.16 -4.09 -12.08
N ILE A 310 2.66 -5.17 -11.50
CA ILE A 310 2.37 -6.56 -11.92
C ILE A 310 1.06 -7.13 -11.33
N ARG A 311 0.23 -6.31 -10.68
CA ARG A 311 -1.09 -6.68 -10.13
C ARG A 311 -1.07 -7.80 -9.07
N CYS A 312 -0.01 -7.87 -8.26
CA CYS A 312 0.12 -8.88 -7.20
C CYS A 312 -0.74 -8.63 -5.94
N GLY A 313 -1.29 -7.42 -5.74
CA GLY A 313 -2.13 -7.12 -4.57
C GLY A 313 -1.38 -6.98 -3.23
N ALA A 314 -0.06 -7.14 -3.18
CA ALA A 314 0.71 -7.03 -1.93
C ALA A 314 0.49 -5.69 -1.17
N CYS A 315 0.28 -4.60 -1.91
CA CYS A 315 -0.04 -3.29 -1.35
C CYS A 315 -1.41 -3.24 -0.66
N LEU A 316 -2.37 -4.07 -1.08
CA LEU A 316 -3.69 -4.22 -0.44
C LEU A 316 -3.52 -4.93 0.89
N ASN A 317 -2.82 -6.07 0.87
CA ASN A 317 -2.61 -6.95 2.02
C ASN A 317 -1.94 -6.24 3.19
N THR A 318 -1.02 -5.31 2.93
CA THR A 318 -0.30 -4.57 3.99
C THR A 318 -1.02 -3.30 4.45
N CYS A 319 -1.97 -2.78 3.66
CA CYS A 319 -2.58 -1.48 3.90
C CYS A 319 -3.52 -1.53 5.13
N PRO A 320 -3.26 -0.75 6.19
CA PRO A 320 -4.02 -0.85 7.44
C PRO A 320 -5.48 -0.42 7.29
N THR A 321 -5.76 0.62 6.51
CA THR A 321 -7.15 1.05 6.25
C THR A 321 -7.88 0.10 5.32
N PHE A 322 -7.18 -0.54 4.37
CA PHE A 322 -7.77 -1.59 3.51
C PHE A 322 -8.14 -2.85 4.31
N ASN A 323 -7.33 -3.24 5.30
CA ASN A 323 -7.64 -4.35 6.21
C ASN A 323 -8.96 -4.16 6.98
N VAL A 324 -9.46 -2.92 7.08
CA VAL A 324 -10.74 -2.62 7.73
C VAL A 324 -11.85 -2.40 6.71
N LEU A 325 -11.58 -1.65 5.65
CA LEU A 325 -12.63 -1.15 4.76
C LEU A 325 -12.88 -2.02 3.51
N GLY A 326 -11.89 -2.83 3.10
CA GLY A 326 -11.95 -3.60 1.86
C GLY A 326 -12.00 -2.76 0.59
N GLY A 327 -12.18 -3.42 -0.56
CA GLY A 327 -12.16 -2.78 -1.88
C GLY A 327 -13.36 -1.92 -2.21
N HIS A 328 -14.55 -2.23 -1.67
CA HIS A 328 -15.78 -1.50 -2.01
C HIS A 328 -15.79 -0.05 -1.52
N VAL A 329 -15.02 0.25 -0.47
CA VAL A 329 -14.82 1.62 0.02
C VAL A 329 -13.56 2.23 -0.62
N PHE A 330 -12.50 1.44 -0.78
CA PHE A 330 -11.19 1.90 -1.24
C PHE A 330 -11.05 1.87 -2.77
N GLY A 331 -11.91 2.61 -3.47
CA GLY A 331 -11.80 2.85 -4.92
C GLY A 331 -12.81 2.09 -5.79
N GLY A 332 -12.58 2.13 -7.10
CA GLY A 332 -13.40 1.47 -8.12
C GLY A 332 -12.85 0.09 -8.49
N VAL A 333 -12.69 -0.15 -9.79
CA VAL A 333 -12.19 -1.43 -10.34
C VAL A 333 -10.84 -1.82 -9.75
N TYR A 334 -9.93 -0.86 -9.63
CA TYR A 334 -8.66 -1.06 -8.95
C TYR A 334 -8.80 -0.61 -7.49
N PRO A 335 -8.80 -1.52 -6.52
CA PRO A 335 -8.96 -1.13 -5.13
C PRO A 335 -7.61 -0.79 -4.46
N GLY A 336 -7.69 -0.20 -3.26
CA GLY A 336 -6.56 0.03 -2.36
C GLY A 336 -5.54 1.07 -2.85
N PRO A 337 -4.28 1.02 -2.35
CA PRO A 337 -3.30 2.07 -2.63
C PRO A 337 -2.99 2.26 -4.13
N MET A 338 -2.80 1.16 -4.88
CA MET A 338 -2.62 1.26 -6.33
C MET A 338 -3.87 1.75 -7.06
N GLY A 339 -5.06 1.51 -6.49
CA GLY A 339 -6.32 2.02 -6.98
C GLY A 339 -6.36 3.54 -7.11
N VAL A 340 -5.76 4.26 -6.16
CA VAL A 340 -5.68 5.73 -6.22
C VAL A 340 -4.89 6.20 -7.44
N LEU A 341 -3.76 5.55 -7.74
CA LEU A 341 -2.93 5.85 -8.92
C LEU A 341 -3.69 5.49 -10.20
N TRP A 342 -4.30 4.30 -10.26
CA TRP A 342 -5.03 3.86 -11.44
C TRP A 342 -6.25 4.74 -11.72
N SER A 343 -7.09 5.04 -10.73
CA SER A 343 -8.19 6.00 -10.91
C SER A 343 -7.70 7.36 -11.38
N ALA A 344 -6.53 7.84 -10.93
CA ALA A 344 -5.98 9.10 -11.44
C ALA A 344 -5.62 9.03 -12.93
N ILE A 345 -5.17 7.85 -13.40
CA ILE A 345 -4.82 7.60 -14.80
C ILE A 345 -6.08 7.49 -15.68
N ILE A 346 -7.04 6.66 -15.29
CA ILE A 346 -8.19 6.26 -16.13
C ILE A 346 -9.42 7.17 -15.94
N GLU A 347 -9.63 7.71 -14.74
CA GLU A 347 -10.81 8.51 -14.37
C GLU A 347 -10.45 9.96 -14.01
N GLY A 348 -9.16 10.29 -13.88
CA GLY A 348 -8.65 11.61 -13.53
C GLY A 348 -8.49 11.86 -12.02
N TYR A 349 -7.73 12.91 -11.69
CA TYR A 349 -7.36 13.22 -10.30
C TYR A 349 -8.55 13.51 -9.39
N ASP A 350 -9.64 14.10 -9.89
CA ASP A 350 -10.82 14.39 -9.07
C ASP A 350 -11.51 13.10 -8.59
N ASN A 351 -11.57 12.07 -9.45
CA ASN A 351 -12.15 10.78 -9.08
C ASN A 351 -11.25 9.99 -8.12
N ALA A 352 -9.94 9.99 -8.36
CA ALA A 352 -8.97 9.40 -7.42
C ALA A 352 -9.04 10.04 -6.03
N ASN A 353 -9.32 11.35 -5.97
CA ASN A 353 -9.46 12.07 -4.70
C ASN A 353 -10.74 11.76 -3.92
N ASN A 354 -11.73 11.08 -4.51
CA ASN A 354 -12.92 10.65 -3.79
C ASN A 354 -12.62 9.62 -2.69
N PHE A 355 -11.44 8.98 -2.71
CA PHE A 355 -11.05 7.98 -1.71
C PHE A 355 -9.55 8.06 -1.34
N SER A 356 -8.78 9.00 -1.90
CA SER A 356 -7.34 9.15 -1.59
C SER A 356 -7.08 9.49 -0.12
N ASP A 357 -8.04 10.09 0.59
CA ASP A 357 -7.95 10.40 2.02
C ASP A 357 -7.94 9.17 2.93
N LEU A 358 -8.27 7.99 2.41
CA LEU A 358 -8.07 6.70 3.10
C LEU A 358 -6.58 6.31 3.18
N CYS A 359 -5.74 6.89 2.34
CA CYS A 359 -4.30 6.72 2.45
C CYS A 359 -3.78 7.54 3.64
N ILE A 360 -3.21 6.84 4.60
CA ILE A 360 -2.63 7.43 5.81
C ILE A 360 -1.10 7.67 5.70
N SER A 361 -0.55 7.56 4.48
CA SER A 361 0.85 7.87 4.18
C SER A 361 1.91 7.05 4.92
N CYS A 362 1.58 5.85 5.40
CA CYS A 362 2.49 5.01 6.21
C CYS A 362 3.64 4.30 5.46
N GLY A 363 3.70 4.37 4.13
CA GLY A 363 4.79 3.79 3.34
C GLY A 363 4.81 2.28 3.15
N LEU A 364 4.05 1.51 3.93
CA LEU A 364 4.07 0.04 3.87
C LEU A 364 3.77 -0.54 2.47
N CYS A 365 2.90 0.11 1.69
CA CYS A 365 2.60 -0.32 0.33
C CYS A 365 3.80 -0.17 -0.61
N SER A 366 4.59 0.91 -0.46
CA SER A 366 5.84 1.13 -1.20
C SER A 366 6.89 0.09 -0.79
N SER A 367 7.03 -0.16 0.52
CA SER A 367 8.06 -1.08 1.04
C SER A 367 7.86 -2.52 0.59
N VAL A 368 6.62 -3.01 0.49
CA VAL A 368 6.33 -4.39 0.03
C VAL A 368 6.28 -4.55 -1.49
N CYS A 369 6.33 -3.46 -2.26
CA CYS A 369 6.14 -3.53 -3.71
C CYS A 369 7.29 -4.32 -4.38
N PRO A 370 7.02 -5.44 -5.08
CA PRO A 370 8.08 -6.23 -5.72
C PRO A 370 8.78 -5.49 -6.87
N THR A 371 8.15 -4.46 -7.45
CA THR A 371 8.73 -3.63 -8.52
C THR A 371 9.14 -2.24 -8.02
N LYS A 372 9.24 -2.05 -6.70
CA LYS A 372 9.70 -0.81 -6.03
C LYS A 372 8.97 0.47 -6.49
N ILE A 373 7.66 0.38 -6.71
CA ILE A 373 6.81 1.55 -6.98
C ILE A 373 6.74 2.41 -5.70
N PRO A 374 6.98 3.73 -5.76
CA PRO A 374 6.81 4.64 -4.63
C PRO A 374 5.33 5.00 -4.43
N ILE A 375 4.52 3.99 -4.10
CA ILE A 375 3.05 4.08 -4.08
C ILE A 375 2.57 5.17 -3.12
N ALA A 376 3.04 5.16 -1.87
CA ALA A 376 2.61 6.12 -0.86
C ALA A 376 2.93 7.56 -1.28
N GLU A 377 4.14 7.78 -1.79
CA GLU A 377 4.64 9.08 -2.25
C GLU A 377 3.84 9.58 -3.47
N THR A 378 3.57 8.71 -4.44
CA THR A 378 2.74 9.07 -5.61
C THR A 378 1.30 9.35 -5.21
N ILE A 379 0.72 8.67 -4.21
CA ILE A 379 -0.61 9.03 -3.67
C ILE A 379 -0.58 10.45 -3.10
N MET A 380 0.50 10.86 -2.42
CA MET A 380 0.61 12.23 -1.90
C MET A 380 0.57 13.27 -3.02
N LEU A 381 1.17 12.98 -4.18
CA LEU A 381 1.06 13.83 -5.37
C LEU A 381 -0.38 13.87 -5.90
N VAL A 382 -1.06 12.72 -5.99
CA VAL A 382 -2.48 12.65 -6.40
C VAL A 382 -3.36 13.49 -5.48
N LYS A 383 -3.14 13.43 -4.15
CA LYS A 383 -3.84 14.26 -3.16
C LYS A 383 -3.65 15.77 -3.38
N SER A 384 -2.51 16.18 -3.94
CA SER A 384 -2.24 17.60 -4.19
C SER A 384 -2.86 18.12 -5.49
N LYS A 385 -3.18 17.22 -6.41
CA LYS A 385 -3.79 17.51 -7.72
C LYS A 385 -5.31 17.36 -7.62
N GLY A 386 -6.07 17.97 -8.54
CA GLY A 386 -7.55 17.95 -8.56
C GLY A 386 -8.20 19.30 -8.25
N LYS A 387 -9.30 19.61 -8.94
CA LYS A 387 -10.03 20.89 -8.81
C LYS A 387 -10.68 21.01 -7.43
N ASN A 388 -11.14 19.89 -6.89
CA ASN A 388 -11.85 19.82 -5.60
C ASN A 388 -10.93 19.90 -4.35
N ARG A 389 -9.62 20.05 -4.50
CA ARG A 389 -8.67 20.22 -3.37
C ARG A 389 -8.30 21.68 -3.10
N ARG A 390 -8.79 22.64 -3.90
CA ARG A 390 -8.43 24.07 -3.80
C ARG A 390 -8.94 24.79 -2.53
N GLY A 391 -9.77 24.14 -1.71
CA GLY A 391 -10.20 24.63 -0.39
C GLY A 391 -10.10 23.54 0.68
N LYS A 392 -8.92 23.37 1.30
CA LYS A 392 -8.75 22.41 2.40
C LYS A 392 -9.61 22.80 3.59
N ARG A 393 -10.19 21.80 4.27
CA ARG A 393 -10.96 22.00 5.51
C ARG A 393 -10.11 22.72 6.55
N LEU A 394 -10.74 23.53 7.40
CA LEU A 394 -10.04 24.23 8.48
C LEU A 394 -9.30 23.26 9.38
N SER A 395 -9.92 22.13 9.75
CA SER A 395 -9.29 21.05 10.51
C SER A 395 -7.99 20.57 9.88
N GLU A 396 -7.95 20.33 8.56
CA GLU A 396 -6.76 19.87 7.87
C GLU A 396 -5.65 20.93 7.83
N LYS A 397 -6.00 22.22 7.71
CA LYS A 397 -5.03 23.31 7.78
C LYS A 397 -4.39 23.40 9.17
N ILE A 398 -5.18 23.24 10.23
CA ILE A 398 -4.72 23.23 11.62
C ILE A 398 -3.81 22.01 11.86
N LEU A 399 -4.30 20.81 11.53
CA LEU A 399 -3.57 19.55 11.70
C LEU A 399 -2.29 19.47 10.87
N ALA A 400 -2.24 20.13 9.71
CA ALA A 400 -1.02 20.26 8.91
C ALA A 400 0.01 21.21 9.54
N SER A 401 -0.43 22.15 10.39
CA SER A 401 0.42 23.21 10.96
C SER A 401 0.84 22.92 12.40
N VAL A 402 0.70 21.68 12.86
CA VAL A 402 0.93 21.27 14.26
C VAL A 402 2.33 21.64 14.76
N GLY A 403 3.39 21.48 13.94
CA GLY A 403 4.74 21.85 14.35
C GLY A 403 4.93 23.35 14.61
N GLY A 404 4.22 24.20 13.85
CA GLY A 404 4.19 25.64 14.10
C GLY A 404 3.43 26.00 15.39
N ILE A 405 2.33 25.29 15.66
CA ILE A 405 1.52 25.47 16.88
C ILE A 405 2.33 25.04 18.11
N GLU A 406 2.96 23.87 18.08
CA GLU A 406 3.75 23.34 19.20
C GLU A 406 4.99 24.19 19.48
N ARG A 407 5.66 24.71 18.44
CA ARG A 407 6.74 25.70 18.60
C ARG A 407 6.28 26.99 19.27
N PHE A 408 5.07 27.45 18.99
CA PHE A 408 4.54 28.64 19.67
C PHE A 408 4.16 28.32 21.12
N ALA A 409 3.51 27.19 21.33
CA ALA A 409 3.09 26.70 22.64
C ALA A 409 4.27 26.43 23.59
N SER A 410 5.43 26.02 23.08
CA SER A 410 6.62 25.72 23.89
C SER A 410 7.23 26.93 24.57
N LYS A 411 6.84 28.15 24.17
CA LYS A 411 7.24 29.39 24.86
C LYS A 411 6.62 29.49 26.25
N GLU A 412 5.36 29.09 26.40
CA GLU A 412 4.61 29.14 27.65
C GLU A 412 3.78 27.85 27.87
N PRO A 413 4.46 26.70 28.10
CA PRO A 413 3.82 25.39 28.09
C PRO A 413 2.76 25.21 29.20
N LYS A 414 2.94 25.85 30.36
CA LYS A 414 1.99 25.78 31.48
C LYS A 414 0.61 26.33 31.09
N ILE A 415 0.59 27.49 30.43
CA ILE A 415 -0.63 28.15 29.97
C ILE A 415 -1.28 27.30 28.88
N TRP A 416 -0.50 26.87 27.89
CA TRP A 416 -0.99 26.04 26.79
C TRP A 416 -1.61 24.73 27.28
N ASN A 417 -0.89 23.96 28.10
CA ASN A 417 -1.34 22.66 28.60
C ASN A 417 -2.61 22.76 29.46
N THR A 418 -2.76 23.85 30.20
CA THR A 418 -3.98 24.13 30.98
C THR A 418 -5.15 24.42 30.04
N LEU A 419 -4.94 25.29 29.04
CA LEU A 419 -5.96 25.68 28.07
C LEU A 419 -6.49 24.47 27.28
N VAL A 420 -5.60 23.67 26.68
CA VAL A 420 -5.99 22.54 25.81
C VAL A 420 -6.68 21.39 26.54
N SER A 421 -6.60 21.38 27.88
CA SER A 421 -7.26 20.38 28.73
C SER A 421 -8.69 20.76 29.11
N THR A 422 -9.16 21.97 28.78
CA THR A 422 -10.49 22.47 29.18
C THR A 422 -11.63 21.85 28.37
N LYS A 423 -12.83 21.80 28.98
CA LYS A 423 -14.08 21.44 28.26
C LYS A 423 -14.37 22.43 27.13
N PHE A 424 -14.04 23.70 27.31
CA PHE A 424 -14.19 24.73 26.29
C PHE A 424 -13.37 24.40 25.03
N THR A 425 -12.09 24.03 25.17
CA THR A 425 -11.27 23.63 24.02
C THR A 425 -11.81 22.38 23.33
N LYS A 426 -12.33 21.39 24.07
CA LYS A 426 -12.97 20.22 23.46
C LYS A 426 -14.21 20.60 22.63
N SER A 427 -15.04 21.52 23.11
CA SER A 427 -16.18 22.04 22.33
C SER A 427 -15.73 22.80 21.08
N VAL A 428 -14.67 23.60 21.18
CA VAL A 428 -14.08 24.30 20.02
C VAL A 428 -13.52 23.31 19.00
N MET A 429 -12.80 22.27 19.46
CA MET A 429 -12.30 21.18 18.62
C MET A 429 -13.44 20.53 17.84
N ASP A 430 -14.54 20.21 18.52
CA ASP A 430 -15.70 19.58 17.91
C ASP A 430 -16.32 20.44 16.79
N LEU A 431 -16.42 21.75 17.03
CA LEU A 431 -16.95 22.72 16.06
C LEU A 431 -16.08 22.85 14.81
N ILE A 432 -14.75 22.80 14.96
CA ILE A 432 -13.80 22.97 13.85
C ILE A 432 -13.45 21.65 13.14
N GLY A 433 -14.12 20.55 13.50
CA GLY A 433 -13.98 19.24 12.84
C GLY A 433 -12.84 18.36 13.40
N LEU A 434 -12.43 18.58 14.64
CA LEU A 434 -11.51 17.74 15.39
C LEU A 434 -12.29 16.94 16.45
N ASP A 435 -11.89 15.69 16.72
CA ASP A 435 -12.65 14.84 17.62
C ASP A 435 -12.41 15.21 19.10
N PRO A 436 -13.45 15.56 19.89
CA PRO A 436 -13.30 16.00 21.28
C PRO A 436 -12.87 14.88 22.24
N ARG A 437 -12.91 13.62 21.81
CA ARG A 437 -12.35 12.48 22.57
C ARG A 437 -10.83 12.43 22.51
N ARG A 438 -10.20 13.22 21.63
CA ARG A 438 -8.75 13.39 21.57
C ARG A 438 -8.31 14.50 22.50
N THR A 439 -7.13 14.30 23.08
CA THR A 439 -6.42 15.35 23.80
C THR A 439 -5.24 15.78 22.95
N PRO A 440 -5.07 17.09 22.67
CA PRO A 440 -3.84 17.61 22.09
C PRO A 440 -2.63 17.14 22.89
N PRO A 441 -1.50 16.79 22.25
CA PRO A 441 -0.29 16.42 22.97
C PRO A 441 0.13 17.52 23.94
N LYS A 442 0.65 17.13 25.11
CA LYS A 442 1.28 18.09 26.01
C LYS A 442 2.50 18.69 25.32
N VAL A 443 2.75 19.96 25.59
CA VAL A 443 3.93 20.69 25.10
C VAL A 443 4.80 21.03 26.31
N GLU A 444 6.11 20.90 26.14
CA GLU A 444 7.16 21.25 27.09
C GLU A 444 7.99 22.40 26.53
N LYS A 445 8.94 22.91 27.33
CA LYS A 445 9.95 23.83 26.81
C LYS A 445 10.74 23.16 25.68
N GLU A 446 11.16 23.96 24.71
CA GLU A 446 11.98 23.48 23.60
C GLU A 446 13.26 22.80 24.13
N PHE A 447 13.63 21.67 23.53
CA PHE A 447 14.88 20.98 23.82
C PHE A 447 16.08 21.93 23.65
N GLU A 448 16.94 21.98 24.67
CA GLU A 448 18.19 22.74 24.68
C GLU A 448 19.37 21.74 24.62
N PRO A 449 20.17 21.73 23.54
CA PRO A 449 21.24 20.76 23.38
C PRO A 449 22.39 20.98 24.38
N SER A 450 22.90 19.89 24.96
CA SER A 450 24.02 19.93 25.91
C SER A 450 25.37 20.05 25.22
N ALA A 451 25.52 19.42 24.05
CA ALA A 451 26.77 19.39 23.29
C ALA A 451 26.84 20.53 22.26
N LYS A 452 27.94 21.29 22.28
CA LYS A 452 28.21 22.36 21.29
C LYS A 452 29.20 21.96 20.21
N GLU A 453 29.94 20.88 20.41
CA GLU A 453 30.98 20.41 19.50
C GLU A 453 30.48 19.34 18.53
N LEU A 454 31.00 19.38 17.31
CA LEU A 454 30.69 18.42 16.25
C LEU A 454 31.63 17.22 16.33
N THR A 455 31.10 16.05 16.69
CA THR A 455 31.88 14.80 16.92
C THR A 455 31.51 13.67 15.96
N GLY A 456 31.09 14.03 14.74
CA GLY A 456 30.75 13.07 13.69
C GLY A 456 29.29 12.60 13.66
N PHE A 457 28.45 13.05 14.61
CA PHE A 457 27.01 12.77 14.59
C PHE A 457 26.17 14.05 14.69
N VAL A 458 25.06 14.05 13.96
CA VAL A 458 24.10 15.15 13.90
C VAL A 458 22.71 14.66 14.26
N TYR A 459 22.05 15.30 15.21
CA TYR A 459 20.69 14.95 15.62
C TYR A 459 19.66 15.70 14.77
N PHE A 460 18.92 14.96 13.95
CA PHE A 460 17.70 15.45 13.32
C PHE A 460 16.49 15.14 14.21
N SER A 461 16.05 16.16 14.96
CA SER A 461 14.93 16.03 15.89
C SER A 461 13.61 16.23 15.17
N ASP A 462 12.66 15.34 15.46
CA ASP A 462 11.28 15.58 15.10
C ASP A 462 10.62 16.62 16.04
N ILE A 463 9.33 16.87 15.82
CA ILE A 463 8.54 17.82 16.62
C ILE A 463 8.36 17.29 18.06
N TYR A 464 8.20 15.98 18.22
CA TYR A 464 7.89 15.36 19.51
C TYR A 464 9.05 15.43 20.49
N ALA A 465 10.23 14.97 20.08
CA ALA A 465 11.44 15.05 20.91
C ALA A 465 11.93 16.49 21.09
N ARG A 466 11.43 17.46 20.30
CA ARG A 466 11.78 18.87 20.43
C ARG A 466 10.83 19.64 21.36
N TYR A 467 9.53 19.38 21.31
CA TYR A 467 8.51 20.21 21.97
C TYR A 467 7.54 19.44 22.87
N ASN A 468 7.44 18.11 22.80
CA ASN A 468 6.44 17.36 23.57
C ASN A 468 7.07 16.44 24.63
N GLU A 469 8.19 15.79 24.30
CA GLU A 469 8.97 14.95 25.21
C GLU A 469 10.49 15.16 24.98
N PRO A 470 11.03 16.34 25.34
CA PRO A 470 12.47 16.64 25.26
C PRO A 470 13.39 15.62 25.95
N LYS A 471 12.87 14.89 26.94
CA LYS A 471 13.62 13.83 27.63
C LYS A 471 14.15 12.75 26.69
N ILE A 472 13.49 12.51 25.55
CA ILE A 472 13.98 11.56 24.54
C ILE A 472 15.32 12.04 23.96
N ALA A 473 15.46 13.34 23.69
CA ALA A 473 16.68 13.93 23.17
C ALA A 473 17.81 13.93 24.23
N TYR A 474 17.49 14.24 25.48
CA TYR A 474 18.46 14.14 26.58
C TYR A 474 18.91 12.69 26.83
N GLU A 475 18.03 11.70 26.67
CA GLU A 475 18.39 10.29 26.81
C GLU A 475 19.31 9.81 25.67
N LEU A 476 19.08 10.32 24.45
CA LEU A 476 20.01 10.14 23.33
C LEU A 476 21.40 10.69 23.66
N GLU A 477 21.49 11.95 24.12
CA GLU A 477 22.77 12.57 24.49
C GLU A 477 23.49 11.76 25.58
N LYS A 478 22.73 11.27 26.58
CA LYS A 478 23.27 10.44 27.66
C LYS A 478 23.86 9.13 27.13
N ILE A 479 23.11 8.38 26.32
CA ILE A 479 23.60 7.11 25.74
C ILE A 479 24.82 7.34 24.86
N PHE A 480 24.84 8.42 24.06
CA PHE A 480 26.00 8.76 23.24
C PHE A 480 27.22 9.06 24.11
N LYS A 481 27.04 9.82 25.19
CA LYS A 481 28.11 10.12 26.16
C LYS A 481 28.65 8.86 26.83
N GLU A 482 27.78 7.93 27.22
CA GLU A 482 28.17 6.64 27.83
C GLU A 482 29.12 5.84 26.91
N VAL A 483 28.94 5.93 25.58
CA VAL A 483 29.80 5.25 24.59
C VAL A 483 30.93 6.12 24.02
N GLY A 484 31.24 7.25 24.68
CA GLY A 484 32.31 8.17 24.31
C GLY A 484 32.04 8.97 23.02
N LEU A 485 30.78 9.18 22.67
CA LEU A 485 30.33 9.98 21.53
C LEU A 485 29.56 11.21 22.00
N SER A 486 29.34 12.16 21.11
CA SER A 486 28.34 13.20 21.31
C SER A 486 27.54 13.40 20.03
N VAL A 487 26.49 14.21 20.11
CA VAL A 487 25.64 14.50 18.96
C VAL A 487 25.43 16.00 18.87
N TYR A 488 25.68 16.56 17.69
CA TYR A 488 25.47 17.97 17.44
C TYR A 488 24.03 18.24 16.99
N TYR A 489 23.42 19.32 17.47
CA TYR A 489 22.06 19.70 17.11
C TYR A 489 22.03 20.97 16.25
N PRO A 490 21.80 20.86 14.92
CA PRO A 490 21.68 22.02 14.04
C PRO A 490 20.40 22.80 14.34
N ILE A 491 20.52 23.97 14.95
CA ILE A 491 19.36 24.77 15.38
C ILE A 491 18.52 25.30 14.19
N GLU A 492 19.12 25.40 13.01
CA GLU A 492 18.49 25.88 11.79
C GLU A 492 17.56 24.85 11.13
N GLN A 493 17.63 23.58 11.55
CA GLN A 493 16.74 22.53 11.08
C GLN A 493 15.27 22.85 11.41
N THR A 494 14.36 22.29 10.61
CA THR A 494 12.91 22.43 10.81
C THR A 494 12.24 21.08 11.01
N GLU A 495 10.94 21.10 11.32
CA GLU A 495 10.11 19.91 11.33
C GLU A 495 10.28 19.07 10.05
N ALA A 496 10.07 17.75 10.17
CA ALA A 496 10.23 16.84 9.03
C ALA A 496 9.24 17.12 7.88
N GLY A 497 8.03 17.62 8.20
CA GLY A 497 7.02 18.02 7.21
C GLY A 497 5.96 16.96 6.87
N MET A 498 5.88 15.86 7.63
CA MET A 498 4.90 14.78 7.41
C MET A 498 3.43 15.25 7.44
N PRO A 499 3.00 16.11 8.37
CA PRO A 499 1.61 16.59 8.38
C PRO A 499 1.21 17.26 7.05
N TYR A 500 2.09 18.08 6.45
CA TYR A 500 1.82 18.69 5.15
C TYR A 500 1.55 17.65 4.06
N LEU A 501 2.32 16.55 4.04
CA LEU A 501 2.16 15.48 3.05
C LEU A 501 0.85 14.72 3.20
N SER A 502 0.46 14.39 4.43
CA SER A 502 -0.78 13.65 4.72
C SER A 502 -2.03 14.34 4.17
N TYR A 503 -2.01 15.67 4.12
CA TYR A 503 -3.10 16.49 3.58
C TYR A 503 -2.85 17.01 2.16
N GLY A 504 -1.78 16.57 1.48
CA GLY A 504 -1.46 16.99 0.11
C GLY A 504 -0.97 18.44 -0.03
N MET A 505 -0.35 19.04 1.00
CA MET A 505 0.38 20.33 0.91
C MET A 505 1.81 20.08 0.40
N ILE A 506 1.95 19.57 -0.83
CA ILE A 506 3.25 19.14 -1.38
C ILE A 506 4.26 20.29 -1.42
N GLU A 507 3.88 21.50 -1.79
CA GLU A 507 4.83 22.63 -1.83
C GLU A 507 5.38 23.01 -0.46
N LYS A 508 4.55 22.96 0.60
CA LYS A 508 5.03 23.20 1.97
C LYS A 508 5.99 22.09 2.41
N ALA A 509 5.64 20.83 2.15
CA ALA A 509 6.52 19.70 2.42
C ALA A 509 7.84 19.80 1.66
N ARG A 510 7.80 20.20 0.38
CA ARG A 510 9.00 20.42 -0.44
C ARG A 510 9.87 21.55 0.11
N LYS A 511 9.27 22.64 0.61
CA LYS A 511 10.00 23.73 1.28
C LYS A 511 10.71 23.25 2.54
N CYS A 512 10.04 22.46 3.39
CA CYS A 512 10.67 21.82 4.56
C CYS A 512 11.83 20.90 4.14
N ALA A 513 11.60 20.03 3.16
CA ALA A 513 12.63 19.12 2.64
C ALA A 513 13.86 19.87 2.12
N ARG A 514 13.69 20.91 1.28
CA ARG A 514 14.81 21.72 0.77
C ARG A 514 15.61 22.35 1.90
N LYS A 515 14.93 22.96 2.87
CA LYS A 515 15.61 23.61 4.00
C LYS A 515 16.39 22.60 4.84
N ASN A 516 15.78 21.46 5.18
CA ASN A 516 16.44 20.43 5.99
C ASN A 516 17.62 19.81 5.23
N VAL A 517 17.48 19.50 3.94
CA VAL A 517 18.60 19.02 3.12
C VAL A 517 19.72 20.05 3.07
N GLN A 518 19.44 21.34 2.87
CA GLN A 518 20.46 22.39 2.85
C GLN A 518 21.23 22.50 4.18
N VAL A 519 20.53 22.37 5.31
CA VAL A 519 21.15 22.41 6.65
C VAL A 519 22.01 21.16 6.86
N LEU A 520 21.45 19.98 6.63
CA LEU A 520 22.08 18.69 6.92
C LEU A 520 23.24 18.38 5.97
N LEU A 521 23.17 18.83 4.72
CA LEU A 521 24.21 18.63 3.70
C LEU A 521 25.58 19.11 4.18
N LYS A 522 25.62 20.26 4.88
CA LYS A 522 26.86 20.84 5.42
C LYS A 522 27.62 19.88 6.33
N TYR A 523 26.89 19.08 7.10
CA TYR A 523 27.48 18.17 8.08
C TYR A 523 27.84 16.82 7.47
N VAL A 524 26.97 16.25 6.62
CA VAL A 524 27.28 14.98 5.94
C VAL A 524 28.45 15.12 4.98
N SER A 525 28.62 16.29 4.36
CA SER A 525 29.81 16.60 3.55
C SER A 525 31.11 16.64 4.36
N SER A 526 31.03 16.89 5.66
CA SER A 526 32.14 16.83 6.61
C SER A 526 32.30 15.45 7.26
N GLY A 527 31.66 14.41 6.70
CA GLY A 527 31.75 13.04 7.19
C GLY A 527 30.83 12.69 8.37
N CYS A 528 29.93 13.59 8.77
CA CYS A 528 29.00 13.32 9.87
C CYS A 528 27.86 12.39 9.44
N LYS A 529 27.37 11.59 10.38
CA LYS A 529 26.14 10.79 10.23
C LYS A 529 24.96 11.50 10.88
N ILE A 530 23.80 11.48 10.23
CA ILE A 530 22.55 12.02 10.78
C ILE A 530 21.85 10.91 11.56
N VAL A 531 21.43 11.20 12.78
CA VAL A 531 20.68 10.29 13.65
C VAL A 531 19.33 10.89 14.01
N THR A 532 18.32 10.03 14.15
CA THR A 532 16.98 10.46 14.58
C THR A 532 16.32 9.42 15.47
N THR A 533 15.51 9.90 16.41
CA THR A 533 14.78 9.10 17.39
C THR A 533 13.40 8.70 16.89
N GLU A 534 12.81 9.47 15.96
CA GLU A 534 11.48 9.22 15.43
C GLU A 534 11.56 8.52 14.06
N PRO A 535 10.94 7.35 13.89
CA PRO A 535 10.96 6.61 12.61
C PRO A 535 10.30 7.38 11.47
N THR A 536 9.31 8.23 11.77
CA THR A 536 8.71 9.12 10.77
C THR A 536 9.72 10.10 10.18
N ALA A 537 10.56 10.73 11.01
CA ALA A 537 11.58 11.65 10.54
C ALA A 537 12.59 10.94 9.63
N LEU A 538 13.02 9.73 10.01
CA LEU A 538 13.89 8.90 9.19
C LEU A 538 13.27 8.51 7.85
N TYR A 539 11.98 8.13 7.85
CA TYR A 539 11.24 7.79 6.64
C TYR A 539 11.21 8.96 5.66
N LEU A 540 11.01 10.18 6.15
CA LEU A 540 11.03 11.37 5.32
C LEU A 540 12.41 11.64 4.74
N LEU A 541 13.47 11.55 5.56
CA LEU A 541 14.85 11.73 5.08
C LEU A 541 15.23 10.71 4.00
N ARG A 542 14.92 9.42 4.22
CA ARG A 542 15.38 8.33 3.33
C ARG A 542 14.54 8.11 2.08
N HIS A 543 13.24 8.36 2.13
CA HIS A 543 12.34 8.02 1.02
C HIS A 543 11.65 9.24 0.42
N VAL A 544 11.16 10.14 1.26
CA VAL A 544 10.30 11.23 0.79
C VAL A 544 11.10 12.41 0.26
N TYR A 545 12.19 12.80 0.92
CA TYR A 545 13.03 13.93 0.48
C TYR A 545 13.67 13.64 -0.89
N PRO A 546 14.30 12.48 -1.13
CA PRO A 546 14.71 12.05 -2.47
C PRO A 546 13.58 12.13 -3.50
N PHE A 547 12.39 11.63 -3.17
CA PHE A 547 11.26 11.63 -4.08
C PHE A 547 10.77 13.05 -4.44
N LEU A 548 10.71 13.95 -3.46
CA LEU A 548 10.19 15.32 -3.64
C LEU A 548 11.18 16.25 -4.33
N LEU A 549 12.48 16.08 -4.04
CA LEU A 549 13.55 16.97 -4.50
C LEU A 549 14.24 16.46 -5.76
N LYS A 550 14.30 15.14 -5.96
CA LYS A 550 14.97 14.48 -7.09
C LYS A 550 16.38 15.02 -7.31
N SER A 551 17.15 15.18 -6.23
CA SER A 551 18.48 15.80 -6.24
C SER A 551 19.51 14.91 -5.56
N ARG A 552 20.77 15.00 -6.02
CA ARG A 552 21.88 14.20 -5.47
C ARG A 552 22.15 14.52 -4.01
N GLU A 553 21.91 15.76 -3.59
CA GLU A 553 22.06 16.22 -2.21
C GLU A 553 21.05 15.52 -1.29
N ALA A 554 19.81 15.37 -1.76
CA ALA A 554 18.78 14.65 -1.01
C ALA A 554 19.13 13.16 -0.88
N ASP A 555 19.63 12.54 -1.96
CA ASP A 555 20.09 11.15 -1.94
C ASP A 555 21.30 10.97 -0.99
N PHE A 556 22.24 11.92 -0.98
CA PHE A 556 23.41 11.88 -0.12
C PHE A 556 23.05 12.05 1.36
N VAL A 557 22.13 12.96 1.67
CA VAL A 557 21.56 13.09 3.02
C VAL A 557 20.82 11.81 3.43
N ALA A 558 20.01 11.23 2.54
CA ALA A 558 19.29 9.98 2.80
C ALA A 558 20.23 8.81 3.14
N GLN A 559 21.30 8.63 2.36
CA GLN A 559 22.30 7.57 2.56
C GLN A 559 23.06 7.72 3.88
N ASN A 560 23.19 8.94 4.40
CA ASN A 560 23.87 9.24 5.66
C ASN A 560 22.92 9.47 6.84
N SER A 561 21.65 9.09 6.71
CA SER A 561 20.64 9.19 7.77
C SER A 561 20.34 7.83 8.38
N TYR A 562 20.31 7.75 9.71
CA TYR A 562 20.19 6.51 10.49
C TYR A 562 19.21 6.66 11.65
N SER A 563 18.61 5.56 12.08
CA SER A 563 17.91 5.54 13.37
C SER A 563 18.94 5.51 14.50
N VAL A 564 18.60 6.09 15.66
CA VAL A 564 19.45 5.96 16.86
C VAL A 564 19.65 4.49 17.22
N ALA A 565 18.60 3.67 17.11
CA ALA A 565 18.67 2.24 17.36
C ALA A 565 19.68 1.53 16.46
N GLN A 566 19.73 1.88 15.17
CA GLN A 566 20.69 1.32 14.22
C GLN A 566 22.13 1.63 14.64
N ILE A 567 22.43 2.90 14.96
CA ILE A 567 23.77 3.31 15.39
C ILE A 567 24.17 2.61 16.70
N VAL A 568 23.30 2.62 17.70
CA VAL A 568 23.58 1.98 18.99
C VAL A 568 23.78 0.48 18.82
N TYR A 569 22.94 -0.19 18.04
CA TYR A 569 23.08 -1.62 17.77
C TYR A 569 24.40 -1.95 17.07
N SER A 570 24.79 -1.18 16.05
CA SER A 570 26.08 -1.33 15.38
C SER A 570 27.24 -1.15 16.36
N LEU A 571 27.24 -0.11 17.20
CA LEU A 571 28.30 0.14 18.18
C LEU A 571 28.40 -0.97 19.23
N VAL A 572 27.27 -1.46 19.73
CA VAL A 572 27.21 -2.60 20.66
C VAL A 572 27.89 -3.82 20.05
N LYS A 573 27.66 -4.09 18.76
CA LYS A 573 28.29 -5.22 18.06
C LYS A 573 29.75 -4.99 17.75
N GLU A 574 30.12 -3.82 17.25
CA GLU A 574 31.49 -3.49 16.81
C GLU A 574 32.46 -3.35 17.98
N ARG A 575 32.00 -2.78 19.10
CA ARG A 575 32.84 -2.52 20.29
C ARG A 575 32.59 -3.50 21.44
N ASN A 576 31.73 -4.50 21.23
CA ASN A 576 31.34 -5.50 22.23
C ASN A 576 30.86 -4.86 23.56
N LEU A 577 30.02 -3.82 23.45
CA LEU A 577 29.49 -3.10 24.61
C LEU A 577 28.37 -3.89 25.29
N SER A 578 28.26 -3.74 26.60
CA SER A 578 27.16 -4.32 27.37
C SER A 578 25.92 -3.44 27.26
N VAL A 579 24.75 -4.07 27.15
CA VAL A 579 23.46 -3.40 27.21
C VAL A 579 22.76 -3.87 28.48
N TYR A 580 22.27 -2.95 29.30
CA TYR A 580 21.65 -3.29 30.59
C TYR A 580 20.29 -2.61 30.78
N PRO A 581 19.37 -3.23 31.53
CA PRO A 581 18.03 -2.71 31.71
C PRO A 581 18.01 -1.58 32.74
N LYS A 582 17.22 -0.54 32.49
CA LYS A 582 16.97 0.58 33.43
C LYS A 582 15.79 0.32 34.36
N PHE A 583 14.98 -0.70 34.08
CA PHE A 583 13.82 -1.08 34.88
C PHE A 583 14.00 -2.49 35.48
N SER A 584 13.47 -2.69 36.68
CA SER A 584 13.42 -4.01 37.33
C SER A 584 12.44 -4.95 36.63
N GLN A 585 11.32 -4.43 36.14
CA GLN A 585 10.31 -5.17 35.38
C GLN A 585 10.90 -5.67 34.05
N LYS A 586 10.85 -7.00 33.81
CA LYS A 586 11.53 -7.66 32.69
C LYS A 586 10.68 -7.84 31.44
N ARG A 587 9.36 -7.82 31.57
CA ARG A 587 8.45 -8.05 30.43
C ARG A 587 8.19 -6.75 29.68
N VAL A 588 8.46 -6.73 28.38
CA VAL A 588 8.24 -5.57 27.50
C VAL A 588 7.35 -5.96 26.33
N PHE A 589 6.24 -5.25 26.13
CA PHE A 589 5.50 -5.28 24.87
C PHE A 589 5.97 -4.13 23.99
N TYR A 590 6.70 -4.46 22.91
CA TYR A 590 7.19 -3.48 21.95
C TYR A 590 6.38 -3.51 20.65
N HIS A 591 5.71 -2.39 20.36
CA HIS A 591 5.05 -2.17 19.07
C HIS A 591 6.01 -1.50 18.09
N VAL A 592 6.33 -2.22 17.00
CA VAL A 592 7.11 -1.69 15.87
C VAL A 592 6.22 -0.76 15.01
N PRO A 593 6.53 0.55 14.93
CA PRO A 593 5.75 1.51 14.15
C PRO A 593 5.77 1.24 12.65
N CYS A 594 4.73 1.69 11.94
CA CYS A 594 4.60 1.50 10.50
C CYS A 594 5.78 2.08 9.69
N HIS A 595 6.31 3.26 10.05
CA HIS A 595 7.48 3.83 9.36
C HIS A 595 8.77 3.07 9.65
N ALA A 596 8.97 2.53 10.85
CA ALA A 596 10.10 1.67 11.18
C ALA A 596 10.05 0.37 10.34
N ARG A 597 8.86 -0.25 10.24
CA ARG A 597 8.63 -1.41 9.37
C ARG A 597 8.85 -1.09 7.88
N ALA A 598 8.39 0.07 7.43
CA ALA A 598 8.58 0.49 6.04
C ALA A 598 10.06 0.69 5.68
N LEU A 599 10.87 1.12 6.65
CA LEU A 599 12.32 1.26 6.54
C LEU A 599 13.09 -0.07 6.72
N GLY A 600 12.47 -1.11 7.29
CA GLY A 600 13.16 -2.33 7.72
C GLY A 600 14.01 -2.14 8.99
N GLU A 601 13.68 -1.12 9.80
CA GLU A 601 14.46 -0.67 10.97
C GLU A 601 13.86 -1.22 12.26
N GLU A 602 14.09 -2.49 12.57
CA GLU A 602 13.57 -3.13 13.81
C GLU A 602 14.64 -3.27 14.92
N TYR A 603 15.68 -2.43 14.91
CA TYR A 603 16.87 -2.55 15.78
C TYR A 603 16.61 -2.43 17.28
N TYR A 604 15.49 -1.83 17.71
CA TYR A 604 15.12 -1.84 19.13
C TYR A 604 14.74 -3.24 19.64
N LEU A 605 14.21 -4.13 18.80
CA LEU A 605 13.90 -5.51 19.20
C LEU A 605 15.14 -6.25 19.73
N PRO A 606 16.25 -6.37 18.96
CA PRO A 606 17.43 -7.02 19.48
C PRO A 606 18.11 -6.23 20.62
N LEU A 607 18.08 -4.89 20.63
CA LEU A 607 18.64 -4.11 21.74
C LEU A 607 17.93 -4.38 23.07
N LEU A 608 16.59 -4.42 23.07
CA LEU A 608 15.81 -4.74 24.26
C LEU A 608 16.08 -6.17 24.74
N LYS A 609 16.24 -7.13 23.82
CA LYS A 609 16.64 -8.50 24.19
C LYS A 609 18.03 -8.55 24.80
N LEU A 610 19.00 -7.81 24.23
CA LEU A 610 20.37 -7.71 24.78
C LEU A 610 20.38 -7.07 26.17
N ALA A 611 19.48 -6.12 26.44
CA ALA A 611 19.28 -5.55 27.77
C ALA A 611 18.67 -6.54 28.80
N GLY A 612 18.35 -7.77 28.39
CA GLY A 612 17.77 -8.79 29.26
C GLY A 612 16.25 -8.67 29.46
N TYR A 613 15.53 -8.02 28.54
CA TYR A 613 14.06 -8.01 28.56
C TYR A 613 13.47 -9.23 27.84
N GLU A 614 12.35 -9.73 28.37
CA GLU A 614 11.44 -10.63 27.66
C GLU A 614 10.53 -9.80 26.75
N VAL A 615 10.88 -9.75 25.46
CA VAL A 615 10.21 -8.86 24.50
C VAL A 615 9.11 -9.59 23.73
N VAL A 616 7.87 -9.15 23.91
CA VAL A 616 6.69 -9.53 23.12
C VAL A 616 6.43 -8.46 22.07
N THR A 617 6.06 -8.86 20.85
CA THR A 617 5.66 -7.94 19.78
C THR A 617 4.34 -8.35 19.14
N SER A 618 3.78 -7.43 18.36
CA SER A 618 2.53 -7.62 17.63
C SER A 618 2.78 -7.86 16.14
N ASP A 619 1.94 -8.68 15.53
CA ASP A 619 1.82 -8.85 14.08
C ASP A 619 0.98 -7.76 13.39
N VAL A 620 0.37 -6.87 14.18
CA VAL A 620 -0.38 -5.70 13.69
C VAL A 620 0.59 -4.68 13.09
N THR A 621 0.22 -4.15 11.92
CA THR A 621 1.07 -3.26 11.12
C THR A 621 0.96 -1.78 11.48
N CYS A 622 -0.09 -1.36 12.20
CA CYS A 622 -0.36 0.04 12.51
C CYS A 622 -1.10 0.19 13.85
N CYS A 623 -0.77 1.23 14.64
CA CYS A 623 -1.52 1.60 15.84
C CYS A 623 -2.87 2.27 15.54
N GLY A 624 -3.09 2.70 14.30
CA GLY A 624 -4.33 3.29 13.79
C GLY A 624 -4.40 4.82 13.79
N ILE A 625 -3.57 5.55 14.55
CA ILE A 625 -3.69 7.03 14.64
C ILE A 625 -3.22 7.77 13.38
N ALA A 626 -2.17 7.25 12.76
CA ALA A 626 -1.53 7.81 11.58
C ALA A 626 -1.25 9.33 11.62
N GLY A 627 -0.47 9.74 12.63
CA GLY A 627 -0.16 11.14 12.84
C GLY A 627 -1.40 11.94 13.25
N THR A 628 -1.60 13.08 12.61
CA THR A 628 -2.75 13.95 12.90
C THR A 628 -4.07 13.45 12.28
N PHE A 629 -4.05 12.40 11.46
CA PHE A 629 -5.25 11.83 10.83
C PHE A 629 -6.32 11.42 11.87
N GLY A 630 -5.92 10.69 12.91
CA GLY A 630 -6.81 10.21 13.96
C GLY A 630 -7.40 11.28 14.87
N TYR A 631 -7.04 12.56 14.67
CA TYR A 631 -7.65 13.71 15.32
C TYR A 631 -8.86 14.28 14.56
N LYS A 632 -9.08 13.89 13.30
CA LYS A 632 -10.28 14.30 12.56
C LYS A 632 -11.53 13.69 13.19
N LYS A 633 -12.60 14.49 13.30
CA LYS A 633 -13.92 14.03 13.74
C LYS A 633 -14.56 13.08 12.71
N GLY A 634 -15.27 12.06 13.20
CA GLY A 634 -16.15 11.21 12.40
C GLY A 634 -15.50 9.95 11.81
N ALA A 635 -16.19 9.33 10.85
CA ALA A 635 -15.79 8.03 10.28
C ALA A 635 -14.41 8.09 9.59
N LEU A 636 -14.19 9.13 8.77
CA LEU A 636 -12.89 9.43 8.15
C LEU A 636 -11.98 10.21 9.12
N GLY A 637 -11.52 9.51 10.17
CA GLY A 637 -10.73 10.10 11.24
C GLY A 637 -10.69 9.19 12.46
N TYR A 638 -11.26 9.67 13.56
CA TYR A 638 -11.25 8.99 14.86
C TYR A 638 -11.80 7.56 14.81
N GLU A 639 -12.98 7.32 14.21
CA GLU A 639 -13.60 5.99 14.25
C GLU A 639 -12.76 4.96 13.50
N LEU A 640 -12.37 5.26 12.25
CA LEU A 640 -11.48 4.40 11.47
C LEU A 640 -10.14 4.19 12.19
N SER A 641 -9.61 5.24 12.82
CA SER A 641 -8.36 5.17 13.58
C SER A 641 -8.44 4.19 14.74
N MET A 642 -9.55 4.21 15.50
CA MET A 642 -9.77 3.29 16.61
C MET A 642 -9.95 1.86 16.12
N VAL A 643 -10.74 1.64 15.07
CA VAL A 643 -10.96 0.30 14.53
C VAL A 643 -9.66 -0.27 13.95
N VAL A 644 -8.84 0.50 13.23
CA VAL A 644 -7.53 0.04 12.73
C VAL A 644 -6.60 -0.40 13.86
N GLY A 645 -6.60 0.29 15.00
CA GLY A 645 -5.75 -0.02 16.16
C GLY A 645 -6.30 -1.10 17.10
N GLU A 646 -7.57 -1.48 16.97
CA GLU A 646 -8.31 -2.35 17.89
C GLU A 646 -7.56 -3.65 18.25
N GLU A 647 -7.08 -4.39 17.25
CA GLU A 647 -6.37 -5.66 17.46
C GLU A 647 -5.05 -5.46 18.24
N LEU A 648 -4.35 -4.34 18.01
CA LEU A 648 -3.15 -4.02 18.79
C LEU A 648 -3.52 -3.77 20.25
N PHE A 649 -4.60 -3.03 20.50
CA PHE A 649 -5.05 -2.73 21.86
C PHE A 649 -5.48 -4.00 22.59
N GLU A 650 -6.18 -4.92 21.91
CA GLU A 650 -6.56 -6.21 22.47
C GLU A 650 -5.33 -7.06 22.82
N GLN A 651 -4.33 -7.15 21.93
CA GLN A 651 -3.09 -7.89 22.20
C GLN A 651 -2.31 -7.28 23.38
N MET A 652 -2.22 -5.95 23.44
CA MET A 652 -1.55 -5.24 24.55
C MET A 652 -2.33 -5.30 25.87
N ALA A 653 -3.66 -5.35 25.83
CA ALA A 653 -4.49 -5.56 27.01
C ALA A 653 -4.28 -6.98 27.58
N LYS A 654 -4.27 -7.99 26.71
CA LYS A 654 -4.00 -9.40 27.07
C LYS A 654 -2.60 -9.62 27.64
N PHE A 655 -1.61 -8.81 27.24
CA PHE A 655 -0.26 -8.88 27.79
C PHE A 655 -0.21 -8.59 29.31
N GLY A 656 -1.16 -7.81 29.84
CA GLY A 656 -1.34 -7.60 31.27
C GLY A 656 -0.31 -6.66 31.89
N GLU A 657 0.40 -7.14 32.91
CA GLU A 657 1.44 -6.37 33.61
C GLU A 657 2.78 -6.44 32.87
N GLY A 658 3.39 -5.26 32.68
CA GLY A 658 4.69 -5.11 32.03
C GLY A 658 4.90 -3.69 31.48
N ILE A 659 6.00 -3.50 30.76
CA ILE A 659 6.35 -2.23 30.14
C ILE A 659 5.79 -2.19 28.72
N TYR A 660 5.08 -1.13 28.38
CA TYR A 660 4.60 -0.89 27.02
C TYR A 660 5.53 0.09 26.31
N SER A 661 5.97 -0.24 25.10
CA SER A 661 6.98 0.56 24.41
C SER A 661 6.73 0.69 22.91
N THR A 662 7.09 1.84 22.36
CA THR A 662 7.15 2.12 20.93
C THR A 662 8.02 3.35 20.70
N ASP A 663 8.78 3.38 19.61
CA ASP A 663 9.68 4.48 19.22
C ASP A 663 8.98 5.55 18.37
N SER A 664 7.69 5.40 18.09
CA SER A 664 6.90 6.45 17.44
C SER A 664 6.04 7.22 18.43
N SER A 665 6.25 8.54 18.45
CA SER A 665 5.49 9.52 19.22
C SER A 665 3.97 9.34 19.12
N VAL A 666 3.48 9.24 17.89
CA VAL A 666 2.04 9.14 17.62
C VAL A 666 1.48 7.79 18.03
N CYS A 667 2.26 6.71 17.89
CA CYS A 667 1.89 5.39 18.41
C CYS A 667 1.78 5.42 19.94
N SER A 668 2.72 6.09 20.62
CA SER A 668 2.67 6.27 22.07
C SER A 668 1.40 7.00 22.51
N ILE A 669 1.04 8.10 21.82
CA ILE A 669 -0.21 8.84 22.08
C ILE A 669 -1.45 7.95 21.91
N GLN A 670 -1.50 7.17 20.84
CA GLN A 670 -2.63 6.28 20.54
C GLN A 670 -2.80 5.19 21.58
N ILE A 671 -1.70 4.50 21.94
CA ILE A 671 -1.68 3.42 22.92
C ILE A 671 -2.05 3.96 24.31
N LYS A 672 -1.48 5.11 24.71
CA LYS A 672 -1.83 5.80 25.96
C LYS A 672 -3.31 6.14 26.01
N GLY A 673 -3.86 6.68 24.92
CA GLY A 673 -5.28 7.03 24.82
C GLY A 673 -6.21 5.82 24.92
N ALA A 674 -5.88 4.72 24.23
CA ALA A 674 -6.71 3.52 24.18
C ALA A 674 -6.65 2.69 25.46
N LEU A 675 -5.45 2.49 26.03
CA LEU A 675 -5.24 1.60 27.19
C LEU A 675 -5.22 2.34 28.53
N LYS A 676 -5.11 3.67 28.52
CA LYS A 676 -4.85 4.50 29.72
C LYS A 676 -3.60 4.06 30.50
N LYS A 677 -2.63 3.45 29.81
CA LYS A 677 -1.34 3.01 30.37
C LYS A 677 -0.19 3.84 29.78
N SER A 678 0.87 4.03 30.56
CA SER A 678 2.11 4.67 30.07
C SER A 678 2.74 3.84 28.96
N CYS A 679 3.22 4.52 27.92
CA CYS A 679 3.95 3.93 26.81
C CYS A 679 5.27 4.68 26.61
N PHE A 680 6.38 3.97 26.74
CA PHE A 680 7.73 4.55 26.81
C PHE A 680 8.47 4.44 25.48
N HIS A 681 9.26 5.46 25.16
CA HIS A 681 10.25 5.35 24.11
C HIS A 681 11.34 4.32 24.52
N PRO A 682 11.80 3.42 23.63
CA PRO A 682 12.76 2.38 24.00
C PRO A 682 14.08 2.87 24.60
N LEU A 683 14.54 4.08 24.26
CA LEU A 683 15.77 4.67 24.83
C LEU A 683 15.72 4.81 26.35
N PHE A 684 14.55 4.97 26.95
CA PHE A 684 14.43 5.02 28.41
C PHE A 684 14.64 3.66 29.06
N LEU A 685 14.55 2.56 28.30
CA LEU A 685 14.51 1.21 28.85
C LEU A 685 15.91 0.62 29.06
N PHE A 686 16.95 1.11 28.39
CA PHE A 686 18.27 0.52 28.48
C PHE A 686 19.38 1.56 28.55
N GLY A 687 20.51 1.19 29.16
CA GLY A 687 21.79 1.91 29.05
C GLY A 687 22.81 1.07 28.28
N VAL A 688 23.93 1.68 27.91
CA VAL A 688 25.03 1.01 27.20
C VAL A 688 26.33 1.35 27.92
N GLY A 689 27.20 0.36 28.15
CA GLY A 689 28.45 0.55 28.89
C GLY A 689 29.50 -0.50 28.61
#